data_AF-A0A930Y0G6-F1
#
_entry.id   AF-A0A930Y0G6-F1
#
_cell.length_a   1.000
_cell.length_b   1.000
_cell.length_c   1.000
_cell.angle_alpha   90.00
_cell.angle_beta   90.00
_cell.angle_gamma   90.00
#
_symmetry.space_group_name_H-M   'P 1'
#
loop_
_entity.id
_entity.type
_entity.pdbx_description
1 polymer ?
#
loop_
_entity_poly.entity_id
_entity_poly.type
_entity_poly.pdbx_seq_one_letter_code
_entity_poly.pdbx_strand_id
1 'polypeptide(L)'
;MNDRWSTAHGASTELSGIRLFAIALFSGVLILLIFLPMETTRAWTQLKHDDGTPLKWNKREIEMEVRLGGGTSETCHPKVEGVDLYEFGPCWDDVIKSAADQWYRTDARVRINIKSSSAEPGCTIGDGINTVTSGTNYCGHEFGKQTLGVAFNRYRIMNGRGRLVESNVVFNTAFFWNSYSGPERWVSPEVSLGDMHRVAVHEFGHTWGLDHPDEAGQEVVAIMNSIIKDIDRLQQDDIDGIVGIYGANPNNPPLASSGNIELDDTGVLAIDEGGIGTFTVKLDTRPYADVTVDVTSADSGVVTVNPASLIFNASNHSSPQELTVTALHDIDIDDETVDITLSAIGGIVASDVKKSVAINDDDEAGSLVMQPSPLQVVKGGQESLLVRLGTAPTVSGVVVSLAGTNSALSLNPTSLTFTAGNWSADQTVTVSAAENDNASDTITGSYLNATGNYASAAGAQGATVDVLILDRPGDIVTSAQLVDLMEGGEAVEFTVRLGEAPVGTDNVTVALSNSNRDITLTPPMLLFTSDNWSAERIVTVQAGEDDDQEEDYDFIVLSGTGGNYSRSESTVSVSVEENDESRGFIGGTLGRNGVYALAIPPESGSDSSDIRIRCKQSSRCAVYFDCSAQEDGRLFRGWLPALIPAWGTRTVVASDIIRYTGGLSWSGKGRLGCLLRSKERIGAQVWTRSGDGVLVNNSALLKSALDSESGKQRADIESIPSPDGNEKTNLRIRCLAPEYEHCTRTAISCYTDAGTLHEGQLGRIDRLTVRHIQTSELSSLIGHRWQSMGLSCELRSDNHFTVQVMTRTGGGGALVNNSAR
;
A
#
# COMPACT_ATOMS: atom_id res chain seq x y z
N MET A 1 -85.59 22.11 3.84
CA MET A 1 -84.50 21.23 4.35
C MET A 1 -84.21 20.30 3.21
N ASN A 2 -82.94 20.12 2.89
CA ASN A 2 -82.52 19.38 1.71
C ASN A 2 -81.53 18.29 2.15
N ASP A 3 -81.47 17.24 1.34
CA ASP A 3 -80.73 16.02 1.62
C ASP A 3 -79.65 15.81 0.53
N ARG A 4 -78.49 15.27 0.91
CA ARG A 4 -77.39 14.87 0.03
C ARG A 4 -76.88 13.52 0.48
N TRP A 5 -76.57 12.62 -0.44
CA TRP A 5 -75.97 11.31 -0.16
C TRP A 5 -74.71 11.13 -0.99
N SER A 6 -73.72 10.49 -0.39
CA SER A 6 -72.45 10.10 -1.01
C SER A 6 -72.16 8.64 -0.64
N THR A 7 -71.43 7.92 -1.49
CA THR A 7 -71.35 6.45 -1.41
C THR A 7 -69.93 5.94 -1.69
N ALA A 8 -69.36 5.14 -0.78
CA ALA A 8 -68.15 4.37 -1.06
C ALA A 8 -68.44 3.12 -1.91
N HIS A 9 -67.66 2.90 -2.97
CA HIS A 9 -67.75 1.70 -3.82
C HIS A 9 -66.56 0.76 -3.64
N GLY A 10 -66.79 -0.55 -3.70
CA GLY A 10 -65.74 -1.57 -3.76
C GLY A 10 -65.12 -1.71 -5.15
N ALA A 11 -63.86 -2.15 -5.22
CA ALA A 11 -63.16 -2.42 -6.47
C ALA A 11 -63.85 -3.53 -7.31
N SER A 12 -63.82 -3.41 -8.65
CA SER A 12 -64.37 -4.41 -9.57
C SER A 12 -63.34 -4.88 -10.60
N THR A 13 -63.47 -6.12 -11.07
CA THR A 13 -62.59 -6.71 -12.09
C THR A 13 -63.01 -6.41 -13.54
N GLU A 14 -64.06 -5.60 -13.79
CA GLU A 14 -64.43 -5.21 -15.15
C GLU A 14 -63.57 -4.06 -15.69
N LEU A 15 -62.33 -4.39 -16.08
CA LEU A 15 -61.55 -3.61 -17.03
C LEU A 15 -61.91 -4.06 -18.45
N SER A 16 -62.91 -3.45 -19.09
CA SER A 16 -62.92 -3.33 -20.56
C SER A 16 -63.92 -2.27 -21.04
N GLY A 17 -63.41 -1.09 -21.40
CA GLY A 17 -64.23 -0.12 -22.12
C GLY A 17 -63.64 1.27 -22.29
N ILE A 18 -62.78 1.44 -23.31
CA ILE A 18 -62.63 2.68 -24.10
C ILE A 18 -61.85 3.81 -23.35
N ARG A 19 -60.61 4.16 -23.73
CA ARG A 19 -60.21 4.81 -24.98
C ARG A 19 -58.76 4.50 -25.37
N LEU A 20 -58.57 3.89 -26.55
CA LEU A 20 -57.41 4.16 -27.40
C LEU A 20 -57.51 5.63 -27.85
N PHE A 21 -56.45 6.43 -27.66
CA PHE A 21 -56.15 7.50 -28.61
C PHE A 21 -54.66 7.56 -28.94
N ALA A 22 -54.44 7.30 -30.22
CA ALA A 22 -53.27 7.41 -31.07
C ALA A 22 -52.10 8.30 -30.60
N ILE A 23 -50.92 7.69 -30.68
CA ILE A 23 -49.63 8.33 -30.93
C ILE A 23 -49.70 9.06 -32.28
N ALA A 24 -49.40 10.35 -32.29
CA ALA A 24 -49.04 11.08 -33.51
C ALA A 24 -47.79 11.94 -33.24
N LEU A 25 -46.67 11.50 -33.79
CA LEU A 25 -45.47 12.31 -34.05
C LEU A 25 -45.80 13.38 -35.09
N PHE A 26 -45.40 14.64 -34.86
CA PHE A 26 -44.63 15.45 -35.83
C PHE A 26 -44.19 16.83 -35.27
N SER A 27 -42.89 17.10 -35.43
CA SER A 27 -42.19 18.39 -35.65
C SER A 27 -42.39 19.57 -34.69
N GLY A 28 -41.26 20.09 -34.21
CA GLY A 28 -41.21 21.14 -33.20
C GLY A 28 -41.22 22.57 -33.71
N VAL A 29 -41.49 23.47 -32.76
CA VAL A 29 -41.03 24.85 -32.69
C VAL A 29 -40.96 25.19 -31.20
N LEU A 30 -39.79 25.64 -30.74
CA LEU A 30 -39.55 26.17 -29.40
C LEU A 30 -40.27 27.52 -29.28
N ILE A 31 -41.38 27.59 -28.54
CA ILE A 31 -42.02 28.86 -28.14
C ILE A 31 -41.99 28.94 -26.62
N LEU A 32 -41.21 29.90 -26.14
CA LEU A 32 -41.14 30.35 -24.76
C LEU A 32 -42.49 30.99 -24.38
N LEU A 33 -43.39 30.22 -23.75
CA LEU A 33 -44.62 30.72 -23.17
C LEU A 33 -44.40 31.06 -21.70
N ILE A 34 -44.51 32.35 -21.41
CA ILE A 34 -44.59 32.92 -20.08
C ILE A 34 -45.80 32.29 -19.37
N PHE A 35 -45.55 31.43 -18.38
CA PHE A 35 -46.59 30.99 -17.44
C PHE A 35 -46.95 32.17 -16.54
N LEU A 36 -48.07 32.83 -16.82
CA LEU A 36 -48.86 33.45 -15.76
C LEU A 36 -49.32 32.34 -14.81
N PRO A 37 -49.35 32.57 -13.49
CA PRO A 37 -49.78 31.54 -12.54
C PRO A 37 -51.25 31.22 -12.82
N MET A 38 -51.52 30.02 -13.33
CA MET A 38 -52.86 29.44 -13.21
C MET A 38 -53.12 29.28 -11.71
N GLU A 39 -54.28 29.76 -11.25
CA GLU A 39 -54.76 29.47 -9.91
C GLU A 39 -54.63 27.96 -9.67
N THR A 40 -53.84 27.58 -8.67
CA THR A 40 -53.73 26.21 -8.19
C THR A 40 -55.13 25.74 -7.80
N THR A 41 -55.78 24.95 -8.64
CA THR A 41 -56.99 24.23 -8.27
C THR A 41 -56.64 23.38 -7.06
N ARG A 42 -57.35 23.61 -5.94
CA ARG A 42 -57.15 22.80 -4.72
C ARG A 42 -57.33 21.33 -5.08
N ALA A 43 -56.45 20.47 -4.58
CA ALA A 43 -56.40 19.04 -4.91
C ALA A 43 -57.55 18.22 -4.28
N TRP A 44 -58.22 18.77 -3.26
CA TRP A 44 -59.31 18.17 -2.50
C TRP A 44 -60.69 18.73 -2.88
N THR A 45 -61.76 17.97 -2.62
CA THR A 45 -63.15 18.36 -2.89
C THR A 45 -64.03 18.32 -1.63
N GLN A 46 -65.12 19.11 -1.64
CA GLN A 46 -66.04 19.25 -0.50
C GLN A 46 -67.49 19.33 -0.99
N LEU A 47 -68.44 18.93 -0.15
CA LEU A 47 -69.86 19.08 -0.40
C LEU A 47 -70.23 20.56 -0.51
N LYS A 48 -70.98 20.90 -1.55
CA LYS A 48 -71.44 22.28 -1.82
C LYS A 48 -72.96 22.32 -1.99
N HIS A 49 -73.54 23.44 -1.59
CA HIS A 49 -74.88 23.82 -2.02
C HIS A 49 -74.86 24.25 -3.50
N ASP A 50 -76.03 24.37 -4.13
CA ASP A 50 -76.16 24.71 -5.55
C ASP A 50 -75.58 26.09 -5.91
N ASP A 51 -75.40 26.97 -4.92
CA ASP A 51 -74.71 28.26 -5.04
C ASP A 51 -73.19 28.19 -4.85
N GLY A 52 -72.63 26.98 -4.71
CA GLY A 52 -71.20 26.72 -4.54
C GLY A 52 -70.70 26.88 -3.09
N THR A 53 -71.55 27.24 -2.13
CA THR A 53 -71.12 27.39 -0.73
C THR A 53 -70.84 26.03 -0.06
N PRO A 54 -69.75 25.90 0.74
CA PRO A 54 -69.44 24.66 1.44
C PRO A 54 -70.54 24.24 2.44
N LEU A 55 -70.88 22.96 2.46
CA LEU A 55 -71.70 22.35 3.50
C LEU A 55 -70.80 21.83 4.62
N LYS A 56 -70.97 22.37 5.83
CA LYS A 56 -70.21 21.94 7.01
C LYS A 56 -70.99 22.05 8.30
N TRP A 57 -70.48 21.45 9.37
CA TRP A 57 -71.00 21.64 10.72
C TRP A 57 -70.55 22.99 11.31
N ASN A 58 -71.39 23.58 12.17
CA ASN A 58 -70.99 24.78 12.92
C ASN A 58 -70.06 24.46 14.10
N LYS A 59 -70.11 23.23 14.61
CA LYS A 59 -69.26 22.74 15.68
C LYS A 59 -68.23 21.79 15.08
N ARG A 60 -67.04 21.73 15.69
CA ARG A 60 -66.03 20.70 15.40
C ARG A 60 -66.26 19.43 16.20
N GLU A 61 -67.39 19.32 16.88
CA GLU A 61 -67.74 18.18 17.70
C GLU A 61 -69.21 17.86 17.46
N ILE A 62 -69.46 16.62 17.05
CA ILE A 62 -70.79 16.05 16.85
C ILE A 62 -70.88 14.73 17.59
N GLU A 63 -72.11 14.28 17.85
CA GLU A 63 -72.37 13.01 18.49
C GLU A 63 -73.03 12.09 17.48
N MET A 64 -72.63 10.82 17.45
CA MET A 64 -73.27 9.78 16.63
C MET A 64 -73.56 8.54 17.46
N GLU A 65 -74.75 7.98 17.26
CA GLU A 65 -75.21 6.75 17.91
C GLU A 65 -74.89 5.54 17.03
N VAL A 66 -74.10 4.60 17.55
CA VAL A 66 -73.77 3.35 16.83
C VAL A 66 -74.81 2.28 17.17
N ARG A 67 -75.52 1.83 16.14
CA ARG A 67 -76.57 0.80 16.16
C ARG A 67 -76.16 -0.36 15.26
N LEU A 68 -75.04 -0.97 15.61
CA LEU A 68 -74.47 -2.16 14.92
C LEU A 68 -74.68 -3.45 15.74
N GLY A 69 -75.55 -3.39 16.76
CA GLY A 69 -75.86 -4.54 17.65
C GLY A 69 -74.96 -4.65 18.90
N GLY A 70 -74.20 -3.61 19.23
CA GLY A 70 -73.24 -3.57 20.35
C GLY A 70 -73.90 -3.54 21.74
N GLY A 71 -74.33 -4.69 22.23
CA GLY A 71 -74.77 -4.87 23.61
C GLY A 71 -74.66 -6.31 24.15
N THR A 72 -74.36 -7.30 23.30
CA THR A 72 -74.23 -8.71 23.67
C THR A 72 -72.92 -9.29 23.13
N SER A 73 -72.39 -10.32 23.80
CA SER A 73 -71.12 -10.99 23.49
C SER A 73 -71.02 -11.60 22.08
N GLU A 74 -72.10 -11.60 21.30
CA GLU A 74 -72.12 -12.13 19.92
C GLU A 74 -71.61 -11.13 18.87
N THR A 75 -71.59 -9.81 19.16
CA THR A 75 -71.14 -8.76 18.21
C THR A 75 -69.68 -8.31 18.40
N CYS A 76 -69.00 -8.81 19.42
CA CYS A 76 -67.58 -8.56 19.71
C CYS A 76 -66.63 -9.58 19.05
N HIS A 77 -67.01 -10.10 17.89
CA HIS A 77 -66.18 -11.00 17.10
C HIS A 77 -66.40 -10.69 15.61
N PRO A 78 -65.46 -10.04 14.91
CA PRO A 78 -65.50 -9.99 13.45
C PRO A 78 -65.27 -11.41 12.91
N LYS A 79 -66.33 -12.21 12.80
CA LYS A 79 -66.21 -13.64 12.43
C LYS A 79 -66.01 -13.80 10.93
N VAL A 80 -64.75 -13.91 10.53
CA VAL A 80 -64.35 -14.97 9.60
C VAL A 80 -63.46 -15.93 10.40
N GLU A 81 -63.87 -17.20 10.49
CA GLU A 81 -63.13 -18.24 11.21
C GLU A 81 -61.74 -18.42 10.58
N GLY A 82 -60.66 -18.25 11.36
CA GLY A 82 -59.27 -18.44 10.92
C GLY A 82 -58.44 -17.17 10.66
N VAL A 83 -58.92 -15.98 11.04
CA VAL A 83 -58.20 -14.72 10.83
C VAL A 83 -58.21 -13.88 12.12
N ASP A 84 -57.13 -13.91 12.91
CA ASP A 84 -56.94 -13.06 14.10
C ASP A 84 -56.55 -11.63 13.68
N LEU A 85 -57.54 -10.73 13.56
CA LEU A 85 -57.31 -9.31 13.24
C LEU A 85 -58.04 -8.43 14.26
N TYR A 86 -57.29 -7.89 15.23
CA TYR A 86 -57.80 -6.98 16.26
C TYR A 86 -56.98 -5.69 16.34
N GLU A 87 -56.69 -5.05 15.21
CA GLU A 87 -55.84 -3.85 15.22
C GLU A 87 -56.58 -2.61 15.75
N PHE A 88 -57.91 -2.54 15.56
CA PHE A 88 -58.74 -1.37 15.93
C PHE A 88 -59.79 -1.65 17.02
N GLY A 89 -59.71 -2.82 17.68
CA GLY A 89 -60.54 -3.20 18.84
C GLY A 89 -61.36 -4.48 18.65
N PRO A 90 -61.87 -5.08 19.75
CA PRO A 90 -62.58 -6.37 19.71
C PRO A 90 -64.03 -6.28 19.25
N CYS A 91 -64.67 -5.10 19.28
CA CYS A 91 -66.07 -4.92 18.91
C CYS A 91 -66.21 -3.88 17.77
N TRP A 92 -67.27 -3.99 16.95
CA TRP A 92 -67.51 -3.03 15.86
C TRP A 92 -67.58 -1.58 16.33
N ASP A 93 -68.12 -1.33 17.52
CA ASP A 93 -68.15 -0.01 18.13
C ASP A 93 -66.75 0.58 18.35
N ASP A 94 -65.75 -0.25 18.66
CA ASP A 94 -64.37 0.18 18.86
C ASP A 94 -63.69 0.51 17.53
N VAL A 95 -63.99 -0.29 16.49
CA VAL A 95 -63.57 0.00 15.11
C VAL A 95 -64.11 1.35 14.65
N ILE A 96 -65.39 1.61 14.90
CA ILE A 96 -66.03 2.89 14.54
C ILE A 96 -65.44 4.07 15.36
N LYS A 97 -65.17 3.88 16.65
CA LYS A 97 -64.46 4.89 17.48
C LYS A 97 -63.07 5.18 16.92
N SER A 98 -62.33 4.15 16.51
CA SER A 98 -60.98 4.29 15.95
C SER A 98 -61.00 5.05 14.62
N ALA A 99 -61.94 4.74 13.73
CA ALA A 99 -62.14 5.45 12.47
C ALA A 99 -62.47 6.93 12.70
N ALA A 100 -63.35 7.23 13.66
CA ALA A 100 -63.69 8.61 14.04
C ALA A 100 -62.50 9.39 14.59
N ASP A 101 -61.61 8.72 15.34
CA ASP A 101 -60.44 9.35 15.96
C ASP A 101 -59.38 9.78 14.93
N GLN A 102 -59.31 9.16 13.75
CA GLN A 102 -58.40 9.59 12.68
C GLN A 102 -58.63 11.07 12.30
N TRP A 103 -59.89 11.48 12.18
CA TRP A 103 -60.25 12.86 11.86
C TRP A 103 -59.90 13.84 12.99
N TYR A 104 -59.96 13.39 14.24
CA TYR A 104 -59.56 14.20 15.40
C TYR A 104 -58.04 14.43 15.43
N ARG A 105 -57.24 13.52 14.88
CA ARG A 105 -55.76 13.64 14.83
C ARG A 105 -55.27 14.68 13.82
N THR A 106 -56.08 15.05 12.84
CA THR A 106 -55.78 16.15 11.90
C THR A 106 -55.75 17.53 12.58
N ASP A 107 -55.09 18.51 11.98
CA ASP A 107 -55.07 19.89 12.50
C ASP A 107 -56.45 20.55 12.56
N ALA A 108 -57.44 20.02 11.83
CA ALA A 108 -58.82 20.46 11.94
C ALA A 108 -59.49 20.08 13.28
N ARG A 109 -58.99 19.04 13.98
CA ARG A 109 -59.48 18.55 15.28
C ARG A 109 -61.01 18.35 15.33
N VAL A 110 -61.59 17.83 14.26
CA VAL A 110 -63.01 17.50 14.22
C VAL A 110 -63.25 16.16 14.92
N ARG A 111 -64.23 16.10 15.82
CA ARG A 111 -64.48 14.96 16.71
C ARG A 111 -65.89 14.43 16.54
N ILE A 112 -66.00 13.14 16.28
CA ILE A 112 -67.26 12.40 16.36
C ILE A 112 -67.26 11.65 17.69
N ASN A 113 -68.10 12.09 18.62
CA ASN A 113 -68.33 11.38 19.88
C ASN A 113 -69.26 10.20 19.61
N ILE A 114 -68.66 9.02 19.55
CA ILE A 114 -69.38 7.76 19.33
C ILE A 114 -70.04 7.29 20.63
N LYS A 115 -71.35 7.11 20.59
CA LYS A 115 -72.14 6.47 21.65
C LYS A 115 -72.68 5.13 21.18
N SER A 116 -72.21 4.06 21.81
CA SER A 116 -72.75 2.72 21.64
C SER A 116 -74.23 2.66 22.05
N SER A 117 -75.07 2.00 21.25
CA SER A 117 -76.49 1.83 21.53
C SER A 117 -76.97 0.41 21.23
N SER A 118 -77.90 -0.07 22.05
CA SER A 118 -78.59 -1.34 21.86
C SER A 118 -79.87 -1.21 21.02
N ALA A 119 -80.14 -0.04 20.45
CA ALA A 119 -81.28 0.17 19.56
C ALA A 119 -81.14 -0.65 18.27
N GLU A 120 -82.26 -1.09 17.70
CA GLU A 120 -82.30 -1.87 16.47
C GLU A 120 -81.57 -1.15 15.32
N PRO A 121 -80.80 -1.89 14.48
CA PRO A 121 -80.18 -1.33 13.29
C PRO A 121 -81.21 -0.69 12.36
N GLY A 122 -81.05 0.59 12.06
CA GLY A 122 -82.01 1.34 11.25
C GLY A 122 -81.67 2.82 11.15
N CYS A 123 -81.75 3.35 9.93
CA CYS A 123 -81.60 4.77 9.63
C CYS A 123 -82.98 5.44 9.54
N THR A 124 -83.17 6.55 10.24
CA THR A 124 -84.36 7.41 10.12
C THR A 124 -83.90 8.79 9.68
N ILE A 125 -84.48 9.30 8.59
CA ILE A 125 -84.12 10.61 8.04
C ILE A 125 -84.97 11.69 8.72
N GLY A 126 -84.33 12.71 9.29
CA GLY A 126 -84.98 13.92 9.76
C GLY A 126 -85.41 13.92 11.22
N ASP A 127 -84.98 12.92 12.00
CA ASP A 127 -85.20 12.88 13.46
C ASP A 127 -84.16 13.70 14.24
N GLY A 128 -83.11 14.20 13.55
CA GLY A 128 -82.03 14.97 14.14
C GLY A 128 -81.02 14.15 14.94
N ILE A 129 -81.07 12.81 14.84
CA ILE A 129 -80.10 11.90 15.46
C ILE A 129 -79.12 11.47 14.38
N ASN A 130 -77.82 11.65 14.63
CA ASN A 130 -76.80 11.10 13.74
C ASN A 130 -76.56 9.64 14.12
N THR A 131 -76.62 8.73 13.15
CA THR A 131 -76.47 7.29 13.43
C THR A 131 -75.40 6.63 12.58
N VAL A 132 -74.81 5.56 13.11
CA VAL A 132 -73.99 4.62 12.34
C VAL A 132 -74.66 3.26 12.48
N THR A 133 -75.08 2.66 11.37
CA THR A 133 -75.86 1.42 11.38
C THR A 133 -75.51 0.52 10.19
N SER A 134 -76.14 -0.64 10.11
CA SER A 134 -75.98 -1.57 8.98
C SER A 134 -77.35 -2.06 8.52
N GLY A 135 -77.50 -2.35 7.24
CA GLY A 135 -78.75 -2.87 6.70
C GLY A 135 -78.66 -3.36 5.26
N THR A 136 -79.76 -3.91 4.77
CA THR A 136 -79.93 -4.34 3.35
C THR A 136 -80.37 -3.19 2.44
N ASN A 137 -80.75 -2.06 3.03
CA ASN A 137 -81.07 -0.79 2.37
C ASN A 137 -80.52 0.35 3.24
N TYR A 138 -80.31 1.53 2.65
CA TYR A 138 -79.94 2.73 3.40
C TYR A 138 -81.14 3.66 3.48
N CYS A 139 -81.68 3.83 4.69
CA CYS A 139 -82.77 4.76 4.98
C CYS A 139 -84.00 4.60 4.05
N GLY A 140 -84.32 3.36 3.62
CA GLY A 140 -85.42 3.06 2.70
C GLY A 140 -85.06 3.00 1.22
N HIS A 141 -83.78 3.18 0.85
CA HIS A 141 -83.29 3.13 -0.53
C HIS A 141 -82.38 1.91 -0.77
N GLU A 142 -82.49 1.29 -1.94
CA GLU A 142 -81.67 0.13 -2.31
C GLU A 142 -80.21 0.52 -2.58
N PHE A 143 -79.26 -0.28 -2.08
CA PHE A 143 -77.84 -0.13 -2.40
C PHE A 143 -77.55 -0.47 -3.87
N GLY A 144 -76.56 0.22 -4.44
CA GLY A 144 -75.92 -0.22 -5.68
C GLY A 144 -75.13 -1.51 -5.48
N LYS A 145 -74.87 -2.26 -6.55
CA LYS A 145 -74.18 -3.57 -6.50
C LYS A 145 -72.78 -3.51 -5.87
N GLN A 146 -72.11 -2.37 -5.95
CA GLN A 146 -70.75 -2.17 -5.45
C GLN A 146 -70.70 -1.25 -4.22
N THR A 147 -71.84 -0.76 -3.74
CA THR A 147 -71.89 0.23 -2.65
C THR A 147 -71.63 -0.44 -1.30
N LEU A 148 -70.49 -0.12 -0.70
CA LEU A 148 -70.05 -0.63 0.60
C LEU A 148 -70.72 0.13 1.76
N GLY A 149 -70.76 1.45 1.65
CA GLY A 149 -71.32 2.35 2.65
C GLY A 149 -71.99 3.56 2.01
N VAL A 150 -72.84 4.23 2.78
CA VAL A 150 -73.47 5.50 2.39
C VAL A 150 -73.48 6.43 3.60
N ALA A 151 -72.95 7.64 3.43
CA ALA A 151 -73.14 8.77 4.31
C ALA A 151 -74.26 9.67 3.77
N PHE A 152 -75.36 9.71 4.50
CA PHE A 152 -76.49 10.57 4.23
C PHE A 152 -76.40 11.85 5.07
N ASN A 153 -76.33 13.00 4.43
CA ASN A 153 -76.19 14.30 5.08
C ASN A 153 -77.42 15.18 4.84
N ARG A 154 -78.04 15.65 5.93
CA ARG A 154 -79.11 16.65 5.88
C ARG A 154 -78.56 18.03 6.20
N TYR A 155 -78.99 19.03 5.43
CA TYR A 155 -78.56 20.40 5.65
C TYR A 155 -79.69 21.43 5.66
N ARG A 156 -79.40 22.58 6.26
CA ARG A 156 -80.25 23.78 6.24
C ARG A 156 -79.46 24.97 5.74
N ILE A 157 -80.13 25.83 4.99
CA ILE A 157 -79.57 27.10 4.55
C ILE A 157 -80.06 28.17 5.52
N MET A 158 -79.12 28.87 6.16
CA MET A 158 -79.42 30.01 7.04
C MET A 158 -78.50 31.16 6.64
N ASN A 159 -79.08 32.33 6.32
CA ASN A 159 -78.34 33.53 5.93
C ASN A 159 -77.31 33.30 4.80
N GLY A 160 -77.68 32.53 3.78
CA GLY A 160 -76.82 32.23 2.63
C GLY A 160 -75.64 31.29 2.91
N ARG A 161 -75.65 30.59 4.06
CA ARG A 161 -74.66 29.56 4.38
C ARG A 161 -75.33 28.22 4.62
N GLY A 162 -74.87 27.19 3.92
CA GLY A 162 -75.31 25.81 4.11
C GLY A 162 -74.67 25.19 5.36
N ARG A 163 -75.50 24.58 6.20
CA ARG A 163 -75.08 23.96 7.46
C ARG A 163 -75.61 22.53 7.55
N LEU A 164 -74.71 21.59 7.82
CA LEU A 164 -75.05 20.21 8.16
C LEU A 164 -75.78 20.17 9.52
N VAL A 165 -76.86 19.39 9.58
CA VAL A 165 -77.72 19.26 10.77
C VAL A 165 -77.98 17.82 11.17
N GLU A 166 -77.77 16.86 10.28
CA GLU A 166 -77.91 15.43 10.52
C GLU A 166 -76.96 14.67 9.58
N SER A 167 -76.29 13.63 10.05
CA SER A 167 -75.53 12.67 9.23
C SER A 167 -75.81 11.24 9.67
N ASN A 168 -76.16 10.36 8.74
CA ASN A 168 -76.39 8.95 8.99
C ASN A 168 -75.47 8.11 8.09
N VAL A 169 -74.71 7.20 8.68
CA VAL A 169 -73.82 6.27 7.97
C VAL A 169 -74.43 4.87 8.01
N VAL A 170 -74.62 4.25 6.85
CA VAL A 170 -75.18 2.90 6.74
C VAL A 170 -74.22 1.99 5.98
N PHE A 171 -73.78 0.91 6.63
CA PHE A 171 -72.98 -0.15 6.00
C PHE A 171 -73.88 -1.20 5.36
N ASN A 172 -73.52 -1.64 4.16
CA ASN A 172 -74.28 -2.61 3.40
C ASN A 172 -74.03 -4.04 3.91
N THR A 173 -75.08 -4.72 4.39
CA THR A 173 -74.97 -6.09 4.91
C THR A 173 -74.84 -7.16 3.82
N ALA A 174 -74.86 -6.78 2.53
CA ALA A 174 -74.58 -7.69 1.42
C ALA A 174 -73.09 -8.08 1.33
N PHE A 175 -72.19 -7.36 2.01
CA PHE A 175 -70.76 -7.61 2.02
C PHE A 175 -70.30 -8.33 3.30
N PHE A 176 -69.22 -9.10 3.18
CA PHE A 176 -68.52 -9.67 4.33
C PHE A 176 -67.62 -8.60 4.93
N TRP A 177 -67.81 -8.32 6.22
CA TRP A 177 -67.07 -7.29 6.94
C TRP A 177 -66.01 -7.89 7.88
N ASN A 178 -64.83 -7.29 7.85
CA ASN A 178 -63.76 -7.47 8.82
C ASN A 178 -63.17 -6.09 9.18
N SER A 179 -62.17 -6.03 10.05
CA SER A 179 -61.43 -4.82 10.40
C SER A 179 -59.94 -5.13 10.36
N TYR A 180 -59.23 -4.54 9.41
CA TYR A 180 -57.82 -4.85 9.19
C TYR A 180 -57.09 -3.64 8.63
N SER A 181 -55.76 -3.68 8.68
CA SER A 181 -54.94 -2.67 8.05
C SER A 181 -54.19 -3.20 6.83
N GLY A 182 -53.70 -2.26 6.01
CA GLY A 182 -52.96 -2.53 4.78
C GLY A 182 -53.85 -2.70 3.55
N PRO A 183 -53.31 -3.27 2.45
CA PRO A 183 -54.02 -3.41 1.17
C PRO A 183 -55.35 -4.16 1.28
N GLU A 184 -56.25 -3.95 0.30
CA GLU A 184 -57.51 -4.69 0.24
C GLU A 184 -57.28 -6.21 0.20
N ARG A 185 -58.11 -6.94 0.93
CA ARG A 185 -58.08 -8.40 0.96
C ARG A 185 -59.28 -8.96 0.22
N TRP A 186 -59.10 -10.13 -0.38
CA TRP A 186 -60.10 -10.78 -1.20
C TRP A 186 -60.42 -12.16 -0.62
N VAL A 187 -61.71 -12.44 -0.42
CA VAL A 187 -62.18 -13.77 0.03
C VAL A 187 -62.19 -14.76 -1.14
N SER A 188 -62.40 -14.25 -2.36
CA SER A 188 -62.24 -14.96 -3.63
C SER A 188 -61.84 -13.95 -4.73
N PRO A 189 -61.45 -14.38 -5.95
CA PRO A 189 -61.14 -13.47 -7.06
C PRO A 189 -62.26 -12.49 -7.43
N GLU A 190 -63.49 -12.72 -6.95
CA GLU A 190 -64.70 -11.97 -7.30
C GLU A 190 -65.36 -11.29 -6.07
N VAL A 191 -64.86 -11.56 -4.86
CA VAL A 191 -65.47 -11.08 -3.60
C VAL A 191 -64.40 -10.41 -2.73
N SER A 192 -64.42 -9.08 -2.67
CA SER A 192 -63.59 -8.30 -1.74
C SER A 192 -64.09 -8.47 -0.30
N LEU A 193 -63.14 -8.56 0.65
CA LEU A 193 -63.42 -8.54 2.08
C LEU A 193 -63.50 -7.08 2.53
N GLY A 194 -64.71 -6.61 2.85
CA GLY A 194 -64.94 -5.24 3.29
C GLY A 194 -64.20 -4.93 4.59
N ASP A 195 -63.41 -3.87 4.60
CA ASP A 195 -62.77 -3.34 5.80
C ASP A 195 -63.64 -2.22 6.40
N MET A 196 -64.36 -2.55 7.47
CA MET A 196 -65.29 -1.63 8.12
C MET A 196 -64.60 -0.36 8.61
N HIS A 197 -63.35 -0.48 9.07
CA HIS A 197 -62.60 0.66 9.57
C HIS A 197 -62.34 1.67 8.44
N ARG A 198 -61.76 1.21 7.33
CA ARG A 198 -61.48 2.03 6.15
C ARG A 198 -62.72 2.69 5.57
N VAL A 199 -63.80 1.93 5.41
CA VAL A 199 -65.06 2.48 4.90
C VAL A 199 -65.62 3.49 5.92
N ALA A 200 -65.56 3.22 7.22
CA ALA A 200 -65.99 4.19 8.24
C ALA A 200 -65.19 5.51 8.17
N VAL A 201 -63.86 5.46 7.98
CA VAL A 201 -63.03 6.66 7.85
C VAL A 201 -63.50 7.49 6.65
N HIS A 202 -63.72 6.84 5.50
CA HIS A 202 -64.26 7.48 4.29
C HIS A 202 -65.64 8.12 4.54
N GLU A 203 -66.61 7.36 5.06
CA GLU A 203 -67.97 7.87 5.31
C GLU A 203 -68.00 9.00 6.36
N PHE A 204 -67.06 8.99 7.30
CA PHE A 204 -66.86 10.10 8.23
C PHE A 204 -66.29 11.35 7.58
N GLY A 205 -65.50 11.24 6.51
CA GLY A 205 -65.11 12.39 5.71
C GLY A 205 -66.32 13.09 5.09
N HIS A 206 -67.25 12.33 4.52
CA HIS A 206 -68.54 12.87 4.05
C HIS A 206 -69.37 13.47 5.16
N THR A 207 -69.40 12.82 6.34
CA THR A 207 -70.06 13.38 7.52
C THR A 207 -69.50 14.76 7.87
N TRP A 208 -68.20 14.99 7.70
CA TRP A 208 -67.58 16.30 7.91
C TRP A 208 -67.71 17.28 6.75
N GLY A 209 -68.19 16.82 5.59
CA GLY A 209 -68.44 17.65 4.41
C GLY A 209 -67.40 17.54 3.30
N LEU A 210 -66.51 16.55 3.35
CA LEU A 210 -65.65 16.19 2.21
C LEU A 210 -66.47 15.48 1.12
N ASP A 211 -65.99 15.58 -0.11
CA ASP A 211 -66.61 14.98 -1.28
C ASP A 211 -65.54 14.34 -2.17
N HIS A 212 -65.94 13.49 -3.11
CA HIS A 212 -65.02 12.65 -3.86
C HIS A 212 -64.11 13.46 -4.81
N PRO A 213 -62.76 13.39 -4.66
CA PRO A 213 -61.83 14.05 -5.56
C PRO A 213 -61.88 13.49 -7.00
N ASP A 214 -61.95 12.17 -7.14
CA ASP A 214 -61.96 11.46 -8.42
C ASP A 214 -63.23 11.73 -9.25
N GLU A 215 -64.40 11.82 -8.61
CA GLU A 215 -65.64 12.22 -9.29
C GLU A 215 -65.64 13.71 -9.71
N ALA A 216 -64.82 14.54 -9.05
CA ALA A 216 -64.56 15.91 -9.45
C ALA A 216 -63.46 16.05 -10.52
N GLY A 217 -62.90 14.94 -11.01
CA GLY A 217 -61.86 14.88 -12.04
C GLY A 217 -60.44 15.09 -11.52
N GLN A 218 -60.19 14.91 -10.22
CA GLN A 218 -58.86 15.00 -9.61
C GLN A 218 -58.20 13.61 -9.57
N GLU A 219 -56.90 13.54 -9.88
CA GLU A 219 -56.09 12.31 -9.77
C GLU A 219 -55.17 12.40 -8.55
N VAL A 220 -55.73 12.11 -7.37
CA VAL A 220 -55.02 12.21 -6.09
C VAL A 220 -55.12 10.91 -5.29
N VAL A 221 -54.12 10.66 -4.46
CA VAL A 221 -54.13 9.56 -3.50
C VAL A 221 -54.91 10.03 -2.27
N ALA A 222 -56.16 9.60 -2.14
CA ALA A 222 -57.09 10.04 -1.10
C ALA A 222 -57.96 8.87 -0.63
N ILE A 223 -58.22 8.78 0.67
CA ILE A 223 -59.22 7.83 1.19
C ILE A 223 -60.62 8.23 0.74
N MET A 224 -60.84 9.52 0.48
CA MET A 224 -62.09 10.06 -0.04
C MET A 224 -62.32 9.82 -1.54
N ASN A 225 -61.51 9.04 -2.25
CA ASN A 225 -61.88 8.64 -3.61
C ASN A 225 -63.11 7.70 -3.59
N SER A 226 -63.98 7.82 -4.59
CA SER A 226 -65.26 7.09 -4.68
C SER A 226 -65.13 5.57 -4.73
N ILE A 227 -63.98 5.07 -5.18
CA ILE A 227 -63.62 3.65 -5.20
C ILE A 227 -62.56 3.40 -4.13
N ILE A 228 -62.92 2.58 -3.14
CA ILE A 228 -62.01 2.12 -2.09
C ILE A 228 -60.91 1.25 -2.71
N LYS A 229 -59.66 1.47 -2.27
CA LYS A 229 -58.45 0.77 -2.70
C LYS A 229 -57.57 0.46 -1.48
N ASP A 230 -56.28 0.23 -1.68
CA ASP A 230 -55.29 -0.19 -0.67
C ASP A 230 -55.00 0.81 0.46
N ILE A 231 -55.67 1.96 0.48
CA ILE A 231 -55.50 3.02 1.47
C ILE A 231 -56.49 2.79 2.62
N ASP A 232 -56.01 2.73 3.85
CA ASP A 232 -56.80 2.47 5.07
C ASP A 232 -56.80 3.63 6.09
N ARG A 233 -56.13 4.74 5.76
CA ARG A 233 -55.97 5.94 6.59
C ARG A 233 -56.00 7.22 5.77
N LEU A 234 -56.21 8.35 6.45
CA LEU A 234 -56.20 9.69 5.84
C LEU A 234 -54.88 9.94 5.09
N GLN A 235 -55.00 10.43 3.87
CA GLN A 235 -53.88 10.90 3.05
C GLN A 235 -53.76 12.42 3.15
N GLN A 236 -52.67 12.97 2.61
CA GLN A 236 -52.43 14.42 2.68
C GLN A 236 -53.58 15.23 2.06
N ASP A 237 -54.18 14.75 0.96
CA ASP A 237 -55.33 15.41 0.33
C ASP A 237 -56.55 15.48 1.27
N ASP A 238 -56.84 14.38 1.99
CA ASP A 238 -57.94 14.31 2.95
C ASP A 238 -57.70 15.27 4.14
N ILE A 239 -56.45 15.33 4.61
CA ILE A 239 -56.01 16.22 5.71
C ILE A 239 -56.12 17.69 5.28
N ASP A 240 -55.60 18.03 4.11
CA ASP A 240 -55.67 19.37 3.54
C ASP A 240 -57.12 19.79 3.28
N GLY A 241 -57.97 18.83 2.87
CA GLY A 241 -59.40 19.03 2.69
C GLY A 241 -60.11 19.39 3.99
N ILE A 242 -59.93 18.58 5.04
CA ILE A 242 -60.61 18.84 6.31
C ILE A 242 -60.10 20.12 6.99
N VAL A 243 -58.80 20.40 6.89
CA VAL A 243 -58.19 21.67 7.31
C VAL A 243 -58.69 22.82 6.43
N GLY A 244 -58.95 22.60 5.15
CA GLY A 244 -59.53 23.59 4.26
C GLY A 244 -60.96 23.98 4.62
N ILE A 245 -61.79 23.02 5.06
CA ILE A 245 -63.19 23.25 5.45
C ILE A 245 -63.28 23.95 6.81
N TYR A 246 -62.51 23.49 7.79
CA TYR A 246 -62.64 23.94 9.18
C TYR A 246 -61.53 24.90 9.62
N GLY A 247 -60.39 24.94 8.96
CA GLY A 247 -59.18 25.66 9.39
C GLY A 247 -58.40 24.87 10.44
N ALA A 248 -57.07 25.05 10.49
CA ALA A 248 -56.23 24.48 11.54
C ALA A 248 -56.61 25.07 12.91
N ASN A 249 -56.63 24.24 13.95
CA ASN A 249 -56.89 24.67 15.32
C ASN A 249 -55.57 25.11 15.99
N PRO A 250 -55.33 26.41 16.23
CA PRO A 250 -54.05 26.91 16.73
C PRO A 250 -53.77 26.58 18.20
N ASN A 251 -54.76 26.07 18.95
CA ASN A 251 -54.66 25.88 20.40
C ASN A 251 -54.21 24.47 20.81
N ASN A 252 -53.83 23.58 19.89
CA ASN A 252 -53.37 22.24 20.25
C ASN A 252 -52.52 21.60 19.12
N PRO A 253 -51.20 21.39 19.28
CA PRO A 253 -50.34 20.81 18.24
C PRO A 253 -50.76 19.38 17.85
N PRO A 254 -50.36 18.86 16.66
CA PRO A 254 -50.66 17.51 16.15
C PRO A 254 -50.54 16.43 17.24
N LEU A 255 -51.51 15.52 17.34
CA LEU A 255 -51.36 14.30 18.16
C LEU A 255 -50.43 13.35 17.40
N ALA A 256 -49.14 13.67 17.38
CA ALA A 256 -48.15 12.76 16.86
C ALA A 256 -48.01 11.57 17.81
N SER A 257 -48.02 10.35 17.26
CA SER A 257 -47.62 9.17 18.00
C SER A 257 -46.14 9.33 18.39
N SER A 258 -45.85 9.18 19.69
CA SER A 258 -44.47 9.02 20.14
C SER A 258 -43.93 7.72 19.55
N GLY A 259 -42.73 7.75 18.98
CA GLY A 259 -42.04 6.57 18.46
C GLY A 259 -40.52 6.75 18.55
N ASN A 260 -39.78 5.73 18.14
CA ASN A 260 -38.31 5.71 18.13
C ASN A 260 -37.78 5.35 16.74
N ILE A 261 -36.63 5.92 16.40
CA ILE A 261 -35.77 5.45 15.32
C ILE A 261 -34.94 4.29 15.89
N GLU A 262 -35.01 3.12 15.27
CA GLU A 262 -34.23 1.94 15.66
C GLU A 262 -33.14 1.67 14.62
N LEU A 263 -31.91 1.49 15.11
CA LEU A 263 -30.80 0.97 14.33
C LEU A 263 -30.69 -0.55 14.55
N ASP A 264 -30.21 -1.29 13.56
CA ASP A 264 -29.87 -2.71 13.74
C ASP A 264 -28.77 -2.95 14.77
N ASP A 265 -27.83 -2.02 14.87
CA ASP A 265 -26.79 -1.98 15.90
C ASP A 265 -26.53 -0.54 16.38
N THR A 266 -26.54 -0.35 17.69
CA THR A 266 -26.20 0.91 18.36
C THR A 266 -24.71 1.02 18.71
N GLY A 267 -23.92 -0.01 18.44
CA GLY A 267 -22.47 0.00 18.60
C GLY A 267 -21.77 0.99 17.67
N VAL A 268 -20.47 1.16 17.87
CA VAL A 268 -19.62 1.96 16.99
C VAL A 268 -19.46 1.21 15.67
N LEU A 269 -19.70 1.88 14.53
CA LEU A 269 -19.35 1.34 13.22
C LEU A 269 -17.86 1.61 12.98
N ALA A 270 -17.03 0.58 13.05
CA ALA A 270 -15.62 0.68 12.70
C ALA A 270 -15.45 0.45 11.19
N ILE A 271 -14.80 1.38 10.52
CA ILE A 271 -14.43 1.32 9.10
C ILE A 271 -13.00 1.78 8.96
N ASP A 272 -12.26 1.17 8.04
CA ASP A 272 -10.94 1.67 7.69
C ASP A 272 -11.10 2.83 6.70
N GLU A 273 -10.10 3.71 6.64
CA GLU A 273 -10.10 4.83 5.70
C GLU A 273 -10.28 4.39 4.23
N GLY A 274 -11.02 5.17 3.44
CA GLY A 274 -11.47 4.76 2.08
C GLY A 274 -12.48 3.60 2.06
N GLY A 275 -12.80 3.03 3.21
CA GLY A 275 -13.72 1.92 3.40
C GLY A 275 -15.18 2.31 3.37
N ILE A 276 -16.03 1.28 3.32
CA ILE A 276 -17.48 1.41 3.29
C ILE A 276 -18.08 0.56 4.41
N GLY A 277 -18.98 1.17 5.19
CA GLY A 277 -19.79 0.50 6.19
C GLY A 277 -21.27 0.66 5.88
N THR A 278 -22.10 -0.23 6.42
CA THR A 278 -23.55 -0.16 6.27
C THR A 278 -24.23 -0.42 7.60
N PHE A 279 -25.35 0.26 7.85
CA PHE A 279 -26.27 -0.05 8.94
C PHE A 279 -27.71 0.17 8.47
N THR A 280 -28.67 -0.41 9.16
CA THR A 280 -30.08 -0.29 8.79
C THR A 280 -30.88 0.51 9.81
N VAL A 281 -31.90 1.20 9.31
CA VAL A 281 -32.79 2.08 10.07
C VAL A 281 -34.23 1.62 9.89
N LYS A 282 -35.00 1.59 10.97
CA LYS A 282 -36.47 1.40 10.94
C LYS A 282 -37.13 2.23 12.03
N LEU A 283 -38.45 2.24 12.06
CA LEU A 283 -39.25 2.85 13.13
C LEU A 283 -39.94 1.75 13.96
N ASP A 284 -39.96 1.92 15.28
CA ASP A 284 -40.63 0.98 16.20
C ASP A 284 -42.16 1.12 16.20
N THR A 285 -42.65 2.25 15.69
CA THR A 285 -44.05 2.67 15.77
C THR A 285 -44.55 2.98 14.37
N ARG A 286 -45.69 2.39 14.02
CA ARG A 286 -46.39 2.67 12.76
C ARG A 286 -46.80 4.14 12.70
N PRO A 287 -46.29 4.94 11.74
CA PRO A 287 -46.57 6.36 11.68
C PRO A 287 -47.98 6.63 11.13
N TYR A 288 -48.56 7.79 11.48
CA TYR A 288 -49.90 8.18 11.01
C TYR A 288 -49.90 8.94 9.67
N ALA A 289 -48.73 9.41 9.25
CA ALA A 289 -48.41 10.05 7.97
C ALA A 289 -46.96 9.70 7.60
N ASP A 290 -46.48 10.08 6.43
CA ASP A 290 -45.08 9.82 6.05
C ASP A 290 -44.10 10.54 7.00
N VAL A 291 -43.05 9.82 7.38
CA VAL A 291 -41.91 10.28 8.19
C VAL A 291 -40.71 10.38 7.27
N THR A 292 -40.10 11.56 7.21
CA THR A 292 -38.78 11.73 6.60
C THR A 292 -37.74 11.66 7.70
N VAL A 293 -36.78 10.74 7.58
CA VAL A 293 -35.61 10.67 8.47
C VAL A 293 -34.43 11.28 7.73
N ASP A 294 -34.03 12.47 8.14
CA ASP A 294 -32.85 13.16 7.62
C ASP A 294 -31.59 12.58 8.25
N VAL A 295 -30.54 12.40 7.44
CA VAL A 295 -29.29 11.75 7.85
C VAL A 295 -28.14 12.72 7.56
N THR A 296 -27.46 13.15 8.62
CA THR A 296 -26.37 14.13 8.52
C THR A 296 -25.11 13.66 9.22
N SER A 297 -23.97 13.73 8.53
CA SER A 297 -22.65 13.57 9.15
C SER A 297 -22.25 14.85 9.88
N ALA A 298 -21.66 14.73 11.08
CA ALA A 298 -21.08 15.86 11.81
C ALA A 298 -19.83 16.43 11.10
N ASP A 299 -19.14 15.60 10.31
CA ASP A 299 -18.02 16.00 9.47
C ASP A 299 -18.11 15.30 8.10
N SER A 300 -18.56 16.04 7.08
CA SER A 300 -18.66 15.55 5.71
C SER A 300 -17.32 15.49 4.97
N GLY A 301 -16.25 16.03 5.55
CA GLY A 301 -14.89 15.91 5.04
C GLY A 301 -14.25 14.55 5.35
N VAL A 302 -14.72 13.89 6.41
CA VAL A 302 -14.22 12.57 6.87
C VAL A 302 -15.21 11.46 6.52
N VAL A 303 -16.51 11.66 6.78
CA VAL A 303 -17.55 10.64 6.53
C VAL A 303 -18.70 11.18 5.69
N THR A 304 -19.03 10.46 4.63
CA THR A 304 -20.22 10.71 3.80
C THR A 304 -21.26 9.60 3.97
N VAL A 305 -22.52 9.95 3.75
CA VAL A 305 -23.68 9.05 3.95
C VAL A 305 -24.57 9.03 2.71
N ASN A 306 -25.09 7.86 2.36
CA ASN A 306 -26.02 7.69 1.25
C ASN A 306 -27.05 6.57 1.53
N PRO A 307 -28.36 6.83 1.40
CA PRO A 307 -28.98 8.12 1.07
C PRO A 307 -28.94 9.12 2.23
N ALA A 308 -29.03 10.42 1.94
CA ALA A 308 -29.08 11.49 2.95
C ALA A 308 -30.46 11.65 3.61
N SER A 309 -31.49 10.96 3.11
CA SER A 309 -32.84 10.95 3.68
C SER A 309 -33.54 9.62 3.41
N LEU A 310 -34.28 9.10 4.39
CA LEU A 310 -35.11 7.90 4.29
C LEU A 310 -36.59 8.27 4.46
N ILE A 311 -37.50 7.62 3.73
CA ILE A 311 -38.94 7.85 3.85
C ILE A 311 -39.62 6.61 4.42
N PHE A 312 -40.27 6.77 5.56
CA PHE A 312 -41.08 5.74 6.19
C PHE A 312 -42.55 6.13 6.16
N ASN A 313 -43.41 5.17 5.87
CA ASN A 313 -44.85 5.29 5.87
C ASN A 313 -45.46 4.12 6.64
N ALA A 314 -46.78 4.11 6.74
CA ALA A 314 -47.50 3.10 7.50
C ALA A 314 -47.21 1.65 7.06
N SER A 315 -46.79 1.43 5.80
CA SER A 315 -46.53 0.10 5.23
C SER A 315 -45.08 -0.38 5.35
N ASN A 316 -44.10 0.53 5.42
CA ASN A 316 -42.67 0.17 5.43
C ASN A 316 -41.94 0.54 6.75
N HIS A 317 -42.61 1.18 7.71
CA HIS A 317 -41.99 1.66 8.95
C HIS A 317 -41.16 0.60 9.70
N SER A 318 -41.64 -0.65 9.73
CA SER A 318 -40.97 -1.76 10.41
C SER A 318 -39.97 -2.52 9.52
N SER A 319 -39.87 -2.17 8.25
CA SER A 319 -38.90 -2.75 7.31
C SER A 319 -37.58 -1.99 7.40
N PRO A 320 -36.46 -2.65 7.74
CA PRO A 320 -35.15 -2.00 7.77
C PRO A 320 -34.78 -1.44 6.40
N GLN A 321 -34.40 -0.16 6.35
CA GLN A 321 -33.85 0.51 5.19
C GLN A 321 -32.34 0.69 5.40
N GLU A 322 -31.53 0.35 4.38
CA GLU A 322 -30.07 0.37 4.47
C GLU A 322 -29.49 1.75 4.21
N LEU A 323 -28.45 2.09 4.95
CA LEU A 323 -27.67 3.31 4.86
C LEU A 323 -26.20 2.95 4.65
N THR A 324 -25.61 3.52 3.61
CA THR A 324 -24.18 3.36 3.30
C THR A 324 -23.40 4.54 3.88
N VAL A 325 -22.32 4.22 4.57
CA VAL A 325 -21.36 5.16 5.15
C VAL A 325 -20.03 4.96 4.44
N THR A 326 -19.42 6.04 3.97
CA THR A 326 -18.11 6.00 3.29
C THR A 326 -17.13 6.88 4.04
N ALA A 327 -16.04 6.29 4.53
CA ALA A 327 -14.89 7.03 5.03
C ALA A 327 -14.10 7.57 3.84
N LEU A 328 -13.75 8.86 3.89
CA LEU A 328 -12.94 9.52 2.88
C LEU A 328 -11.46 9.38 3.25
N HIS A 329 -10.59 9.36 2.23
CA HIS A 329 -9.15 9.44 2.45
C HIS A 329 -8.72 10.88 2.70
N ASP A 330 -7.86 11.07 3.68
CA ASP A 330 -7.02 12.23 3.88
C ASP A 330 -5.54 11.84 3.94
N ILE A 331 -4.74 12.57 4.71
CA ILE A 331 -3.28 12.50 4.71
C ILE A 331 -2.72 12.69 6.13
N ASP A 332 -3.47 12.45 7.20
CA ASP A 332 -2.89 12.48 8.54
C ASP A 332 -2.60 11.06 9.07
N ILE A 333 -2.62 10.84 10.38
CA ILE A 333 -2.35 9.52 11.02
C ILE A 333 -3.28 9.31 12.22
N ASP A 334 -4.23 10.23 12.42
CA ASP A 334 -5.01 10.31 13.65
C ASP A 334 -6.35 9.61 13.41
N ASP A 335 -6.57 8.46 14.07
CA ASP A 335 -7.90 7.83 14.05
C ASP A 335 -9.02 8.83 14.41
N GLU A 336 -10.04 8.98 13.55
CA GLU A 336 -11.17 9.86 13.81
C GLU A 336 -12.40 9.13 14.34
N THR A 337 -13.29 9.94 14.93
CA THR A 337 -14.63 9.50 15.28
C THR A 337 -15.64 10.56 14.88
N VAL A 338 -16.59 10.18 14.04
CA VAL A 338 -17.64 11.06 13.52
C VAL A 338 -19.02 10.52 13.89
N ASP A 339 -19.89 11.41 14.37
CA ASP A 339 -21.29 11.09 14.63
C ASP A 339 -22.15 11.32 13.38
N ILE A 340 -22.92 10.31 12.97
CA ILE A 340 -24.04 10.45 12.05
C ILE A 340 -25.31 10.67 12.87
N THR A 341 -26.03 11.76 12.61
CA THR A 341 -27.30 12.09 13.29
C THR A 341 -28.48 11.77 12.37
N LEU A 342 -29.49 11.09 12.93
CA LEU A 342 -30.75 10.75 12.28
C LEU A 342 -31.89 11.51 12.98
N SER A 343 -32.64 12.31 12.22
CA SER A 343 -33.72 13.16 12.73
C SER A 343 -35.03 12.90 12.00
N ALA A 344 -36.09 12.53 12.74
CA ALA A 344 -37.40 12.24 12.17
C ALA A 344 -38.28 13.50 12.09
N ILE A 345 -38.90 13.71 10.92
CA ILE A 345 -39.81 14.83 10.63
C ILE A 345 -41.12 14.27 10.05
N GLY A 346 -42.25 14.70 10.62
CA GLY A 346 -43.59 14.24 10.21
C GLY A 346 -43.93 12.84 10.72
N GLY A 347 -45.23 12.48 10.72
CA GLY A 347 -45.73 11.13 10.98
C GLY A 347 -45.54 10.51 12.39
N ILE A 348 -44.54 10.96 13.17
CA ILE A 348 -44.27 10.62 14.57
C ILE A 348 -43.55 11.79 15.28
N VAL A 349 -43.40 11.69 16.61
CA VAL A 349 -42.40 12.44 17.38
C VAL A 349 -41.39 11.45 17.92
N ALA A 350 -40.13 11.60 17.52
CA ALA A 350 -39.00 10.78 17.97
C ALA A 350 -37.81 11.68 18.35
N SER A 351 -36.97 11.21 19.25
CA SER A 351 -35.69 11.86 19.56
C SER A 351 -34.67 11.55 18.46
N ASP A 352 -33.73 12.47 18.24
CA ASP A 352 -32.60 12.22 17.34
C ASP A 352 -31.79 11.02 17.83
N VAL A 353 -31.34 10.19 16.89
CA VAL A 353 -30.46 9.06 17.15
C VAL A 353 -29.11 9.32 16.51
N LYS A 354 -28.05 8.96 17.23
CA LYS A 354 -26.67 9.08 16.76
C LYS A 354 -26.06 7.71 16.52
N LYS A 355 -25.41 7.55 15.37
CA LYS A 355 -24.54 6.42 15.07
C LYS A 355 -23.10 6.95 15.06
N SER A 356 -22.30 6.48 16.01
CA SER A 356 -20.87 6.80 16.06
C SER A 356 -20.13 5.92 15.06
N VAL A 357 -19.26 6.54 14.26
CA VAL A 357 -18.41 5.90 13.26
C VAL A 357 -16.97 6.15 13.69
N ALA A 358 -16.21 5.07 13.90
CA ALA A 358 -14.77 5.15 14.13
C ALA A 358 -14.05 4.81 12.83
N ILE A 359 -13.13 5.66 12.45
CA ILE A 359 -12.31 5.51 11.26
C ILE A 359 -10.93 5.09 11.74
N ASN A 360 -10.50 3.89 11.36
CA ASN A 360 -9.11 3.50 11.60
C ASN A 360 -8.30 4.07 10.44
N ASP A 361 -7.34 4.91 10.79
CA ASP A 361 -6.42 5.50 9.83
C ASP A 361 -5.47 4.40 9.30
N ASP A 362 -5.24 4.37 7.99
CA ASP A 362 -4.34 3.40 7.34
C ASP A 362 -3.00 4.01 6.88
N ASP A 363 -2.75 5.27 7.23
CA ASP A 363 -1.51 5.98 6.98
C ASP A 363 -0.45 5.70 8.08
N GLU A 364 0.79 5.45 7.63
CA GLU A 364 1.92 5.18 8.54
C GLU A 364 2.89 6.37 8.53
N ALA A 365 3.44 6.70 9.71
CA ALA A 365 4.48 7.71 9.84
C ALA A 365 5.69 7.38 8.93
N GLY A 366 5.92 8.22 7.92
CA GLY A 366 7.04 8.07 6.99
C GLY A 366 8.38 8.17 7.69
N SER A 367 9.28 7.22 7.41
CA SER A 367 10.65 7.24 7.91
C SER A 367 11.66 7.57 6.81
N LEU A 368 12.74 8.25 7.18
CA LEU A 368 13.85 8.58 6.28
C LEU A 368 15.13 7.89 6.79
N VAL A 369 15.78 7.14 5.90
CA VAL A 369 17.03 6.44 6.21
C VAL A 369 18.18 7.16 5.53
N MET A 370 19.18 7.57 6.31
CA MET A 370 20.40 8.23 5.83
C MET A 370 21.62 7.45 6.32
N GLN A 371 22.47 6.98 5.40
CA GLN A 371 23.65 6.18 5.72
C GLN A 371 24.86 6.53 4.83
N PRO A 372 26.10 6.42 5.34
CA PRO A 372 26.48 6.03 6.70
C PRO A 372 26.25 7.14 7.74
N SER A 373 26.15 6.75 9.03
CA SER A 373 26.10 7.66 10.18
C SER A 373 27.03 7.15 11.30
N PRO A 374 28.08 7.90 11.70
CA PRO A 374 28.49 9.19 11.15
C PRO A 374 29.08 9.06 9.73
N LEU A 375 28.88 10.08 8.90
CA LEU A 375 29.56 10.26 7.62
C LEU A 375 30.93 10.91 7.86
N GLN A 376 32.01 10.29 7.39
CA GLN A 376 33.37 10.81 7.58
C GLN A 376 33.89 11.40 6.28
N VAL A 377 34.14 12.71 6.21
CA VAL A 377 34.64 13.39 4.99
C VAL A 377 35.99 14.01 5.28
N VAL A 378 36.99 13.77 4.42
CA VAL A 378 38.31 14.42 4.55
C VAL A 378 38.24 15.85 4.02
N LYS A 379 38.94 16.82 4.63
CA LYS A 379 39.07 18.19 4.10
C LYS A 379 39.54 18.16 2.64
N GLY A 380 38.87 18.96 1.79
CA GLY A 380 39.08 18.95 0.33
C GLY A 380 38.49 17.75 -0.42
N GLY A 381 38.01 16.76 0.31
CA GLY A 381 37.43 15.53 -0.20
C GLY A 381 35.91 15.59 -0.36
N GLN A 382 35.38 14.50 -0.90
CA GLN A 382 33.96 14.27 -1.05
C GLN A 382 33.63 12.83 -0.64
N GLU A 383 32.44 12.64 -0.09
CA GLU A 383 31.89 11.31 0.21
C GLU A 383 30.43 11.21 -0.19
N SER A 384 29.93 9.98 -0.27
CA SER A 384 28.56 9.69 -0.66
C SER A 384 27.68 9.37 0.55
N LEU A 385 26.57 10.10 0.67
CA LEU A 385 25.48 9.81 1.58
C LEU A 385 24.33 9.17 0.80
N LEU A 386 23.87 8.01 1.24
CA LEU A 386 22.71 7.32 0.69
C LEU A 386 21.47 7.72 1.47
N VAL A 387 20.43 8.12 0.76
CA VAL A 387 19.16 8.59 1.33
C VAL A 387 18.01 7.85 0.64
N ARG A 388 17.12 7.25 1.43
CA ARG A 388 15.87 6.63 0.94
C ARG A 388 14.75 6.75 1.96
N LEU A 389 13.51 6.57 1.51
CA LEU A 389 12.37 6.43 2.40
C LEU A 389 12.30 5.00 2.95
N GLY A 390 11.91 4.85 4.21
CA GLY A 390 11.62 3.56 4.82
C GLY A 390 10.18 3.10 4.60
N THR A 391 9.28 4.00 4.20
CA THR A 391 7.86 3.72 3.88
C THR A 391 7.52 4.26 2.49
N ALA A 392 6.65 3.54 1.77
CA ALA A 392 6.17 3.99 0.46
C ALA A 392 5.26 5.22 0.60
N PRO A 393 5.46 6.29 -0.19
CA PRO A 393 4.59 7.45 -0.14
C PRO A 393 3.26 7.16 -0.87
N THR A 394 2.13 7.51 -0.23
CA THR A 394 0.77 7.41 -0.81
C THR A 394 0.50 8.53 -1.83
N VAL A 395 1.14 9.68 -1.65
CA VAL A 395 1.12 10.82 -2.59
C VAL A 395 2.32 10.84 -3.54
N SER A 396 2.10 11.29 -4.79
CA SER A 396 3.18 11.37 -5.78
C SER A 396 4.03 12.63 -5.60
N GLY A 397 5.37 12.49 -5.69
CA GLY A 397 6.27 13.64 -5.81
C GLY A 397 6.74 14.22 -4.47
N VAL A 398 6.96 13.38 -3.47
CA VAL A 398 7.57 13.75 -2.19
C VAL A 398 8.95 14.38 -2.42
N VAL A 399 9.18 15.58 -1.88
CA VAL A 399 10.47 16.27 -1.97
C VAL A 399 11.13 16.31 -0.59
N VAL A 400 12.35 15.76 -0.51
CA VAL A 400 13.22 15.82 0.67
C VAL A 400 14.30 16.85 0.41
N SER A 401 14.35 17.91 1.20
CA SER A 401 15.37 18.96 1.16
C SER A 401 16.46 18.67 2.19
N LEU A 402 17.72 18.76 1.77
CA LEU A 402 18.90 18.45 2.58
C LEU A 402 19.69 19.73 2.83
N ALA A 403 20.06 19.97 4.09
CA ALA A 403 20.88 21.10 4.50
C ALA A 403 21.91 20.69 5.55
N GLY A 404 23.15 21.14 5.39
CA GLY A 404 24.19 20.99 6.42
C GLY A 404 24.15 22.14 7.42
N THR A 405 24.52 21.89 8.67
CA THR A 405 24.63 22.94 9.69
C THR A 405 25.95 23.69 9.70
N ASN A 406 26.93 23.17 8.95
CA ASN A 406 28.26 23.77 8.83
C ASN A 406 28.46 24.30 7.40
N SER A 407 28.85 25.57 7.28
CA SER A 407 29.14 26.22 6.00
C SER A 407 30.34 25.63 5.25
N ALA A 408 31.18 24.83 5.92
CA ALA A 408 32.27 24.10 5.29
C ALA A 408 31.79 22.89 4.46
N LEU A 409 30.54 22.46 4.63
CA LEU A 409 29.95 21.35 3.89
C LEU A 409 29.12 21.86 2.72
N SER A 410 29.29 21.24 1.56
CA SER A 410 28.42 21.44 0.38
C SER A 410 27.79 20.12 -0.06
N LEU A 411 26.54 20.18 -0.50
CA LEU A 411 25.71 19.03 -0.85
C LEU A 411 25.33 19.10 -2.32
N ASN A 412 25.38 17.96 -3.02
CA ASN A 412 24.86 17.85 -4.37
C ASN A 412 24.21 16.47 -4.61
N PRO A 413 22.91 16.39 -4.90
CA PRO A 413 21.92 17.49 -4.91
C PRO A 413 21.52 17.94 -3.49
N THR A 414 20.92 19.12 -3.35
CA THR A 414 20.33 19.62 -2.08
C THR A 414 18.86 19.20 -1.88
N SER A 415 18.27 18.52 -2.86
CA SER A 415 16.91 18.00 -2.77
C SER A 415 16.78 16.69 -3.55
N LEU A 416 15.99 15.76 -3.02
CA LEU A 416 15.67 14.47 -3.62
C LEU A 416 14.16 14.37 -3.82
N THR A 417 13.73 13.71 -4.90
CA THR A 417 12.31 13.46 -5.17
C THR A 417 12.02 11.97 -5.14
N PHE A 418 11.03 11.60 -4.34
CA PHE A 418 10.55 10.24 -4.18
C PHE A 418 9.11 10.09 -4.70
N THR A 419 8.82 8.89 -5.17
CA THR A 419 7.57 8.43 -5.80
C THR A 419 7.32 7.01 -5.33
N ALA A 420 6.10 6.50 -5.52
CA ALA A 420 5.76 5.10 -5.24
C ALA A 420 6.66 4.08 -5.96
N GLY A 421 7.35 4.47 -7.05
CA GLY A 421 8.26 3.58 -7.80
C GLY A 421 9.73 3.62 -7.37
N ASN A 422 10.18 4.64 -6.61
CA ASN A 422 11.60 4.81 -6.27
C ASN A 422 11.87 5.07 -4.78
N TRP A 423 10.85 5.07 -3.92
CA TRP A 423 10.96 5.40 -2.49
C TRP A 423 11.99 4.56 -1.73
N SER A 424 12.08 3.27 -2.05
CA SER A 424 12.94 2.30 -1.36
C SER A 424 14.35 2.19 -1.97
N ALA A 425 14.59 2.84 -3.10
CA ALA A 425 15.89 2.87 -3.76
C ALA A 425 16.77 3.96 -3.14
N ASP A 426 18.02 3.61 -2.83
CA ASP A 426 19.01 4.56 -2.34
C ASP A 426 19.29 5.63 -3.41
N GLN A 427 19.02 6.89 -3.05
CA GLN A 427 19.46 8.05 -3.81
C GLN A 427 20.75 8.59 -3.21
N THR A 428 21.72 8.92 -4.07
CA THR A 428 23.05 9.37 -3.64
C THR A 428 23.10 10.88 -3.55
N VAL A 429 23.64 11.38 -2.44
CA VAL A 429 23.97 12.78 -2.20
C VAL A 429 25.47 12.87 -1.96
N THR A 430 26.17 13.62 -2.79
CA THR A 430 27.59 13.90 -2.62
C THR A 430 27.76 15.02 -1.60
N VAL A 431 28.53 14.74 -0.54
CA VAL A 431 28.87 15.68 0.53
C VAL A 431 30.35 16.05 0.39
N SER A 432 30.67 17.33 0.22
CA SER A 432 32.04 17.81 0.06
C SER A 432 32.44 18.71 1.23
N ALA A 433 33.68 18.59 1.70
CA ALA A 433 34.25 19.46 2.72
C ALA A 433 35.21 20.49 2.09
N ALA A 434 35.08 21.77 2.45
CA ALA A 434 35.95 22.84 1.97
C ALA A 434 37.40 22.72 2.49
N GLU A 435 38.36 23.17 1.68
CA GLU A 435 39.80 23.11 1.98
C GLU A 435 40.26 24.15 3.03
N ASN A 436 39.59 25.31 3.09
CA ASN A 436 40.02 26.50 3.83
C ASN A 436 39.28 26.70 5.17
N ASP A 437 38.73 25.63 5.71
CA ASP A 437 38.07 25.61 7.00
C ASP A 437 39.12 25.79 8.12
N ASN A 438 39.01 26.89 8.86
CA ASN A 438 39.81 27.17 10.07
C ASN A 438 39.25 26.47 11.32
N ALA A 439 38.38 25.47 11.18
CA ALA A 439 37.74 24.83 12.31
C ALA A 439 38.66 23.75 12.89
N SER A 440 38.70 23.75 14.23
CA SER A 440 39.37 22.77 15.10
C SER A 440 39.26 21.33 14.58
N ASP A 441 40.36 20.58 14.70
CA ASP A 441 40.68 19.21 14.23
C ASP A 441 39.67 18.07 14.54
N THR A 442 38.48 18.39 15.04
CA THR A 442 37.35 17.47 15.14
C THR A 442 36.08 18.30 15.34
N ILE A 443 35.34 18.60 14.28
CA ILE A 443 34.04 19.26 14.44
C ILE A 443 33.03 18.21 14.93
N THR A 444 32.94 18.08 16.24
CA THR A 444 31.87 17.33 16.89
C THR A 444 30.60 18.21 16.84
N GLY A 445 29.59 17.81 16.06
CA GLY A 445 28.31 18.51 15.98
C GLY A 445 27.93 19.13 14.62
N SER A 446 28.64 18.81 13.53
CA SER A 446 28.11 19.07 12.18
C SER A 446 27.11 17.96 11.83
N TYR A 447 25.93 18.32 11.35
CA TYR A 447 24.92 17.36 10.92
C TYR A 447 24.26 17.80 9.62
N LEU A 448 23.80 16.82 8.85
CA LEU A 448 22.91 17.02 7.71
C LEU A 448 21.49 16.82 8.18
N ASN A 449 20.65 17.83 8.00
CA ASN A 449 19.23 17.76 8.28
C ASN A 449 18.46 17.55 6.98
N ALA A 450 17.57 16.58 6.98
CA ALA A 450 16.59 16.37 5.93
C ALA A 450 15.22 16.86 6.38
N THR A 451 14.61 17.73 5.58
CA THR A 451 13.28 18.30 5.83
C THR A 451 12.42 18.09 4.60
N GLY A 452 11.16 17.69 4.79
CA GLY A 452 10.24 17.44 3.69
C GLY A 452 9.02 16.68 4.18
N ASN A 453 7.94 16.71 3.42
CA ASN A 453 6.75 15.93 3.74
C ASN A 453 6.92 14.54 3.13
N TYR A 454 7.79 13.73 3.75
CA TYR A 454 8.12 12.37 3.29
C TYR A 454 7.32 11.26 3.96
N ALA A 455 6.32 11.64 4.74
CA ALA A 455 5.25 10.77 5.18
C ALA A 455 4.02 11.01 4.31
N SER A 456 3.10 10.05 4.31
CA SER A 456 1.69 10.34 4.02
C SER A 456 1.17 11.41 4.98
N ALA A 457 1.57 11.34 6.25
CA ALA A 457 1.18 12.21 7.34
C ALA A 457 1.89 13.57 7.48
N ALA A 458 1.18 14.58 7.98
CA ALA A 458 1.72 15.85 8.49
C ALA A 458 2.56 15.67 9.78
N GLY A 459 3.71 14.98 9.69
CA GLY A 459 4.48 14.60 10.88
C GLY A 459 5.94 14.23 10.65
N ALA A 460 6.57 14.70 9.57
CA ALA A 460 7.96 14.37 9.27
C ALA A 460 8.94 14.81 10.39
N GLN A 461 9.37 13.84 11.20
CA GLN A 461 10.49 13.99 12.13
C GLN A 461 11.77 14.05 11.30
N GLY A 462 12.37 15.24 11.18
CA GLY A 462 13.61 15.45 10.42
C GLY A 462 14.67 14.42 10.79
N ALA A 463 15.28 13.77 9.79
CA ALA A 463 16.40 12.86 10.04
C ALA A 463 17.71 13.65 10.03
N THR A 464 18.59 13.30 10.98
CA THR A 464 19.93 13.89 11.08
C THR A 464 21.01 12.83 10.89
N VAL A 465 22.03 13.16 10.10
CA VAL A 465 23.29 12.39 10.05
C VAL A 465 24.42 13.24 10.59
N ASP A 466 25.19 12.66 11.50
CA ASP A 466 26.44 13.27 11.99
C ASP A 466 27.50 13.25 10.89
N VAL A 467 28.19 14.37 10.70
CA VAL A 467 29.32 14.48 9.77
C VAL A 467 30.59 14.80 10.53
N LEU A 468 31.60 13.95 10.36
CA LEU A 468 32.94 14.13 10.90
C LEU A 468 33.87 14.60 9.79
N ILE A 469 34.36 15.83 9.90
CA ILE A 469 35.38 16.35 8.99
C ILE A 469 36.76 15.95 9.51
N LEU A 470 37.51 15.19 8.72
CA LEU A 470 38.85 14.69 9.04
C LEU A 470 39.91 15.49 8.29
N ASP A 471 41.05 15.77 8.91
CA ASP A 471 42.19 16.33 8.18
C ASP A 471 42.81 15.28 7.24
N ARG A 472 43.41 15.76 6.14
CA ARG A 472 44.25 14.93 5.28
C ARG A 472 45.55 14.61 6.02
N PRO A 473 45.93 13.32 6.20
CA PRO A 473 47.23 12.97 6.74
C PRO A 473 48.34 13.52 5.84
N GLY A 474 49.38 14.12 6.41
CA GLY A 474 50.52 14.59 5.64
C GLY A 474 51.41 13.44 5.13
N ASP A 475 52.12 13.62 4.02
CA ASP A 475 52.95 12.55 3.45
C ASP A 475 54.38 12.53 4.01
N ILE A 476 54.90 11.34 4.35
CA ILE A 476 56.32 11.13 4.69
C ILE A 476 57.04 10.64 3.43
N VAL A 477 57.95 11.45 2.91
CA VAL A 477 58.67 11.18 1.66
C VAL A 477 60.06 10.64 1.97
N THR A 478 60.38 9.47 1.41
CA THR A 478 61.71 8.85 1.48
C THR A 478 62.40 8.91 0.11
N SER A 479 63.73 9.01 0.08
CA SER A 479 64.49 8.98 -1.18
C SER A 479 64.77 7.58 -1.71
N ALA A 480 64.56 6.54 -0.90
CA ALA A 480 64.69 5.14 -1.27
C ALA A 480 63.41 4.37 -0.91
N GLN A 481 63.06 3.40 -1.76
CA GLN A 481 62.01 2.40 -1.51
C GLN A 481 62.59 1.05 -1.05
N LEU A 482 63.87 0.81 -1.36
CA LEU A 482 64.64 -0.37 -1.01
C LEU A 482 66.02 0.07 -0.52
N VAL A 483 66.49 -0.54 0.57
CA VAL A 483 67.85 -0.42 1.09
C VAL A 483 68.46 -1.82 1.07
N ASP A 484 69.46 -2.02 0.23
CA ASP A 484 70.21 -3.27 0.12
C ASP A 484 71.49 -3.14 0.96
N LEU A 485 71.66 -4.03 1.93
CA LEU A 485 72.78 -4.08 2.86
C LEU A 485 73.55 -5.37 2.64
N MET A 486 74.85 -5.34 2.94
CA MET A 486 75.64 -6.55 3.15
C MET A 486 75.77 -6.78 4.65
N GLU A 487 75.64 -8.01 5.09
CA GLU A 487 75.91 -8.39 6.47
C GLU A 487 77.33 -7.97 6.89
N GLY A 488 77.47 -7.39 8.09
CA GLY A 488 78.71 -6.79 8.59
C GLY A 488 79.31 -5.65 7.74
N GLY A 489 78.59 -5.22 6.71
CA GLY A 489 79.06 -4.30 5.68
C GLY A 489 79.01 -2.82 6.07
N GLU A 490 79.30 -1.97 5.08
CA GLU A 490 79.15 -0.51 5.25
C GLU A 490 77.67 -0.14 5.39
N ALA A 491 77.40 0.84 6.24
CA ALA A 491 76.06 1.36 6.43
C ALA A 491 75.57 2.11 5.18
N VAL A 492 74.29 1.97 4.86
CA VAL A 492 73.64 2.64 3.72
C VAL A 492 72.75 3.77 4.24
N GLU A 493 72.72 4.88 3.50
CA GLU A 493 71.96 6.06 3.88
C GLU A 493 70.76 6.28 2.95
N PHE A 494 69.63 6.67 3.52
CA PHE A 494 68.52 7.27 2.79
C PHE A 494 68.05 8.55 3.49
N THR A 495 67.29 9.37 2.78
CA THR A 495 66.77 10.65 3.31
C THR A 495 65.26 10.60 3.50
N VAL A 496 64.80 11.34 4.50
CA VAL A 496 63.38 11.50 4.87
C VAL A 496 63.07 12.99 4.95
N ARG A 497 61.93 13.40 4.40
CA ARG A 497 61.34 14.74 4.58
C ARG A 497 59.82 14.66 4.64
N LEU A 498 59.19 15.74 5.09
CA LEU A 498 57.73 15.86 4.99
C LEU A 498 57.34 16.37 3.59
N GLY A 499 56.23 15.85 3.07
CA GLY A 499 55.64 16.26 1.79
C GLY A 499 55.01 17.64 1.85
N GLU A 500 54.52 18.05 3.02
CA GLU A 500 53.84 19.31 3.28
C GLU A 500 54.24 19.89 4.65
N ALA A 501 53.96 21.19 4.86
CA ALA A 501 54.23 21.84 6.14
C ALA A 501 53.27 21.31 7.24
N PRO A 502 53.75 21.05 8.47
CA PRO A 502 52.88 20.71 9.59
C PRO A 502 51.81 21.77 9.82
N VAL A 503 50.57 21.34 9.96
CA VAL A 503 49.45 22.22 10.34
C VAL A 503 49.50 22.49 11.85
N GLY A 504 49.33 23.75 12.25
CA GLY A 504 49.36 24.18 13.65
C GLY A 504 50.76 24.53 14.16
N THR A 505 50.95 24.52 15.48
CA THR A 505 52.24 24.85 16.14
C THR A 505 53.01 23.62 16.61
N ASP A 506 52.46 22.42 16.40
CA ASP A 506 53.06 21.18 16.88
C ASP A 506 54.17 20.70 15.95
N ASN A 507 55.28 20.27 16.54
CA ASN A 507 56.35 19.62 15.78
C ASN A 507 55.94 18.20 15.40
N VAL A 508 56.37 17.75 14.23
CA VAL A 508 56.17 16.38 13.76
C VAL A 508 57.37 15.53 14.15
N THR A 509 57.09 14.43 14.82
CA THR A 509 58.07 13.39 15.13
C THR A 509 57.80 12.18 14.25
N VAL A 510 58.78 11.80 13.43
CA VAL A 510 58.76 10.56 12.64
C VAL A 510 59.59 9.53 13.38
N ALA A 511 58.94 8.54 13.99
CA ALA A 511 59.62 7.42 14.63
C ALA A 511 59.96 6.36 13.58
N LEU A 512 61.16 5.81 13.66
CA LEU A 512 61.60 4.71 12.81
C LEU A 512 61.61 3.42 13.63
N SER A 513 61.05 2.37 13.07
CA SER A 513 61.03 1.06 13.70
C SER A 513 61.19 -0.04 12.67
N ASN A 514 61.68 -1.18 13.11
CA ASN A 514 61.88 -2.36 12.30
C ASN A 514 61.71 -3.61 13.19
N SER A 515 61.63 -4.79 12.60
CA SER A 515 61.34 -6.03 13.33
C SER A 515 62.56 -6.94 13.53
N ASN A 516 63.60 -6.75 12.72
CA ASN A 516 64.87 -7.44 12.80
C ASN A 516 65.81 -6.74 13.79
N ARG A 517 66.39 -7.50 14.73
CA ARG A 517 67.28 -6.95 15.76
C ARG A 517 68.67 -6.64 15.23
N ASP A 518 69.04 -7.24 14.10
CA ASP A 518 70.37 -7.12 13.51
C ASP A 518 70.45 -5.87 12.61
N ILE A 519 69.32 -5.29 12.23
CA ILE A 519 69.27 -3.98 11.56
C ILE A 519 69.22 -2.85 12.61
N THR A 520 70.23 -1.98 12.57
CA THR A 520 70.32 -0.77 13.40
C THR A 520 69.99 0.48 12.58
N LEU A 521 69.11 1.33 13.13
CA LEU A 521 68.67 2.60 12.52
C LEU A 521 69.21 3.79 13.30
N THR A 522 69.92 4.69 12.62
CA THR A 522 70.49 5.90 13.23
C THR A 522 70.13 7.16 12.43
N PRO A 523 69.44 8.15 13.02
CA PRO A 523 68.77 8.13 14.33
C PRO A 523 67.45 7.33 14.32
N PRO A 524 66.94 6.87 15.47
CA PRO A 524 65.68 6.11 15.57
C PRO A 524 64.42 6.98 15.45
N MET A 525 64.57 8.31 15.46
CA MET A 525 63.47 9.25 15.28
C MET A 525 63.98 10.54 14.65
N LEU A 526 63.13 11.19 13.88
CA LEU A 526 63.39 12.47 13.21
C LEU A 526 62.39 13.52 13.69
N LEU A 527 62.88 14.74 13.91
CA LEU A 527 62.05 15.88 14.32
C LEU A 527 61.97 16.91 13.19
N PHE A 528 60.74 17.30 12.86
CA PHE A 528 60.40 18.32 11.89
C PHE A 528 59.56 19.40 12.55
N THR A 529 59.80 20.67 12.19
CA THR A 529 59.08 21.86 12.63
C THR A 529 58.46 22.56 11.43
N SER A 530 57.54 23.49 11.68
CA SER A 530 56.95 24.34 10.63
C SER A 530 57.97 25.12 9.80
N ASP A 531 59.17 25.35 10.32
CA ASP A 531 60.25 26.08 9.62
C ASP A 531 61.19 25.16 8.83
N ASN A 532 61.21 23.84 9.10
CA ASN A 532 62.20 22.92 8.53
C ASN A 532 61.64 21.62 7.95
N TRP A 533 60.32 21.51 7.81
CA TRP A 533 59.61 20.32 7.35
C TRP A 533 60.09 19.76 6.01
N SER A 534 60.47 20.64 5.07
CA SER A 534 60.93 20.25 3.74
C SER A 534 62.41 19.92 3.67
N ALA A 535 63.16 20.12 4.76
CA ALA A 535 64.58 19.82 4.81
C ALA A 535 64.79 18.31 4.93
N GLU A 536 65.63 17.75 4.07
CA GLU A 536 65.99 16.33 4.11
C GLU A 536 66.78 15.99 5.38
N ARG A 537 66.42 14.88 6.00
CA ARG A 537 67.10 14.29 7.16
C ARG A 537 67.64 12.94 6.75
N ILE A 538 68.92 12.69 7.05
CA ILE A 538 69.59 11.44 6.72
C ILE A 538 69.26 10.39 7.79
N VAL A 539 68.99 9.17 7.34
CA VAL A 539 68.86 7.95 8.14
C VAL A 539 69.90 6.97 7.65
N THR A 540 70.74 6.51 8.56
CA THR A 540 71.76 5.49 8.34
C THR A 540 71.21 4.14 8.78
N VAL A 541 71.31 3.14 7.92
CA VAL A 541 70.87 1.76 8.15
C VAL A 541 72.09 0.85 8.08
N GLN A 542 72.27 -0.01 9.07
CA GLN A 542 73.37 -0.95 9.13
C GLN A 542 72.86 -2.32 9.58
N ALA A 543 73.34 -3.38 8.94
CA ALA A 543 73.14 -4.75 9.40
C ALA A 543 74.33 -5.18 10.29
N GLY A 544 74.05 -5.83 11.41
CA GLY A 544 75.03 -6.55 12.23
C GLY A 544 75.57 -7.77 11.49
N GLU A 545 76.65 -8.34 12.02
CA GLU A 545 77.12 -9.67 11.60
C GLU A 545 76.53 -10.72 12.53
N ASP A 546 75.90 -11.74 11.96
CA ASP A 546 75.52 -12.99 12.59
C ASP A 546 76.14 -14.19 11.84
N ASP A 547 75.77 -15.42 12.23
CA ASP A 547 76.44 -16.66 11.76
C ASP A 547 75.45 -17.59 11.02
N ASP A 548 74.33 -17.04 10.51
CA ASP A 548 73.36 -17.83 9.77
C ASP A 548 73.63 -17.85 8.25
N GLN A 549 72.74 -18.41 7.45
CA GLN A 549 72.96 -18.52 5.99
C GLN A 549 71.69 -18.11 5.24
N GLU A 550 70.81 -17.37 5.91
CA GLU A 550 69.53 -16.95 5.41
C GLU A 550 69.59 -15.45 5.11
N GLU A 551 69.31 -15.09 3.85
CA GLU A 551 69.05 -13.69 3.51
C GLU A 551 67.93 -13.13 4.38
N ASP A 552 68.20 -11.99 4.99
CA ASP A 552 67.31 -11.36 5.94
C ASP A 552 66.50 -10.24 5.28
N TYR A 553 65.22 -10.17 5.63
CA TYR A 553 64.29 -9.21 5.07
C TYR A 553 63.48 -8.53 6.16
N ASP A 554 63.44 -7.19 6.12
CA ASP A 554 62.70 -6.38 7.09
C ASP A 554 62.06 -5.16 6.43
N PHE A 555 61.21 -4.46 7.19
CA PHE A 555 60.66 -3.17 6.80
C PHE A 555 61.04 -2.12 7.84
N ILE A 556 61.58 -1.00 7.37
CA ILE A 556 61.65 0.21 8.17
C ILE A 556 60.30 0.90 8.06
N VAL A 557 59.56 0.93 9.16
CA VAL A 557 58.30 1.66 9.30
C VAL A 557 58.60 3.04 9.86
N LEU A 558 58.24 4.07 9.10
CA LEU A 558 58.29 5.48 9.49
C LEU A 558 56.89 5.93 9.91
N SER A 559 56.67 6.13 11.20
CA SER A 559 55.37 6.55 11.75
C SER A 559 55.43 8.00 12.23
N GLY A 560 54.61 8.86 11.64
CA GLY A 560 54.47 10.27 12.03
C GLY A 560 53.59 10.46 13.26
N THR A 561 53.94 11.43 14.10
CA THR A 561 53.14 11.90 15.24
C THR A 561 53.27 13.41 15.38
N GLY A 562 52.18 14.10 15.74
CA GLY A 562 52.14 15.57 15.83
C GLY A 562 51.67 16.23 14.53
N GLY A 563 51.05 17.41 14.64
CA GLY A 563 50.39 18.08 13.51
C GLY A 563 49.41 17.16 12.76
N ASN A 564 49.33 17.32 11.44
CA ASN A 564 48.55 16.47 10.53
C ASN A 564 49.22 15.12 10.19
N TYR A 565 50.25 14.69 10.92
CA TYR A 565 51.04 13.49 10.61
C TYR A 565 50.75 12.28 11.50
N SER A 566 49.82 12.40 12.45
CA SER A 566 49.52 11.37 13.46
C SER A 566 48.90 10.07 12.92
N ARG A 567 48.57 10.01 11.62
CA ARG A 567 48.10 8.80 10.91
C ARG A 567 48.95 8.51 9.67
N SER A 568 50.11 9.14 9.55
CA SER A 568 50.97 9.05 8.39
C SER A 568 52.01 7.97 8.62
N GLU A 569 52.04 6.98 7.73
CA GLU A 569 53.05 5.93 7.74
C GLU A 569 53.69 5.82 6.35
N SER A 570 54.99 5.55 6.34
CA SER A 570 55.73 5.21 5.14
C SER A 570 56.63 4.03 5.44
N THR A 571 56.93 3.22 4.42
CA THR A 571 57.72 2.00 4.59
C THR A 571 58.87 1.96 3.58
N VAL A 572 60.05 1.60 4.05
CA VAL A 572 61.21 1.31 3.22
C VAL A 572 61.55 -0.17 3.41
N SER A 573 61.63 -0.93 2.31
CA SER A 573 62.05 -2.32 2.36
C SER A 573 63.55 -2.41 2.61
N VAL A 574 63.97 -3.39 3.40
CA VAL A 574 65.38 -3.70 3.63
C VAL A 574 65.66 -5.14 3.21
N SER A 575 66.72 -5.32 2.45
CA SER A 575 67.29 -6.62 2.09
C SER A 575 68.70 -6.69 2.66
N VAL A 576 69.03 -7.75 3.38
CA VAL A 576 70.38 -8.02 3.88
C VAL A 576 70.92 -9.22 3.09
N GLU A 577 71.94 -8.97 2.28
CA GLU A 577 72.66 -10.01 1.54
C GLU A 577 73.70 -10.68 2.46
N GLU A 578 73.65 -12.01 2.47
CA GLU A 578 74.54 -12.91 3.20
C GLU A 578 75.98 -12.81 2.72
N ASN A 579 76.95 -12.78 3.65
CA ASN A 579 78.37 -12.71 3.36
C ASN A 579 79.15 -14.02 3.64
N ASP A 580 78.53 -15.00 4.29
CA ASP A 580 79.12 -16.30 4.62
C ASP A 580 79.26 -17.23 3.40
N GLU A 581 80.50 -17.53 3.02
CA GLU A 581 80.81 -18.43 1.92
C GLU A 581 80.37 -19.89 2.20
N SER A 582 79.28 -20.32 1.57
CA SER A 582 78.77 -21.69 1.66
C SER A 582 79.77 -22.77 1.19
N ARG A 583 79.96 -23.82 2.03
CA ARG A 583 80.35 -25.15 1.52
C ARG A 583 79.14 -25.79 0.84
N GLY A 584 78.94 -25.39 -0.42
CA GLY A 584 78.30 -26.13 -1.51
C GLY A 584 77.01 -26.89 -1.22
N PHE A 585 75.88 -26.37 -1.70
CA PHE A 585 74.88 -27.15 -2.44
C PHE A 585 73.91 -26.22 -3.21
N ILE A 586 73.42 -26.69 -4.34
CA ILE A 586 72.73 -25.95 -5.41
C ILE A 586 71.28 -25.56 -5.03
N GLY A 587 70.92 -24.28 -5.16
CA GLY A 587 69.58 -23.75 -5.48
C GLY A 587 68.41 -24.05 -4.53
N GLY A 588 68.17 -23.18 -3.53
CA GLY A 588 67.02 -23.24 -2.63
C GLY A 588 65.79 -22.48 -3.14
N THR A 589 64.86 -23.19 -3.77
CA THR A 589 63.58 -22.66 -4.28
C THR A 589 62.66 -22.16 -3.16
N LEU A 590 62.04 -20.98 -3.32
CA LEU A 590 60.80 -20.58 -2.64
C LEU A 590 59.78 -21.75 -2.68
N GLY A 591 59.67 -22.50 -1.58
CA GLY A 591 58.59 -23.42 -1.18
C GLY A 591 58.05 -24.41 -2.22
N ARG A 592 58.29 -25.72 -1.99
CA ARG A 592 57.73 -26.85 -2.79
C ARG A 592 56.18 -26.92 -2.83
N ASN A 593 55.46 -26.10 -2.06
CA ASN A 593 54.00 -26.14 -1.93
C ASN A 593 53.35 -24.84 -2.46
N GLY A 594 53.09 -24.79 -3.76
CA GLY A 594 52.33 -23.71 -4.40
C GLY A 594 50.85 -24.07 -4.58
N VAL A 595 49.93 -23.17 -4.20
CA VAL A 595 48.49 -23.32 -4.46
C VAL A 595 47.99 -22.19 -5.34
N TYR A 596 47.25 -22.55 -6.40
CA TYR A 596 46.69 -21.56 -7.31
C TYR A 596 45.37 -21.00 -6.78
N ALA A 597 45.25 -19.68 -6.81
CA ALA A 597 44.00 -18.94 -6.65
C ALA A 597 43.79 -18.13 -7.93
N LEU A 598 42.87 -18.57 -8.78
CA LEU A 598 42.70 -18.01 -10.13
C LEU A 598 41.41 -17.21 -10.27
N ALA A 599 41.41 -16.30 -11.25
CA ALA A 599 40.26 -15.54 -11.70
C ALA A 599 39.59 -14.71 -10.58
N ILE A 600 40.44 -14.02 -9.81
CA ILE A 600 40.08 -13.05 -8.78
C ILE A 600 39.71 -11.72 -9.46
N PRO A 601 38.46 -11.25 -9.39
CA PRO A 601 38.04 -9.98 -10.00
C PRO A 601 38.68 -8.77 -9.30
N PRO A 602 38.89 -7.64 -10.01
CA PRO A 602 39.29 -6.37 -9.39
C PRO A 602 38.17 -5.82 -8.50
N GLU A 603 38.53 -4.91 -7.60
CA GLU A 603 37.58 -4.23 -6.70
C GLU A 603 36.50 -3.42 -7.43
N SER A 604 36.80 -2.92 -8.63
CA SER A 604 35.87 -2.19 -9.51
C SER A 604 34.97 -3.11 -10.37
N GLY A 605 35.17 -4.43 -10.29
CA GLY A 605 34.40 -5.39 -11.06
C GLY A 605 32.99 -5.60 -10.49
N SER A 606 32.04 -6.00 -11.34
CA SER A 606 30.70 -6.43 -10.92
C SER A 606 30.69 -7.72 -10.09
N ASP A 607 31.79 -8.49 -10.14
CA ASP A 607 31.96 -9.73 -9.41
C ASP A 607 32.88 -9.50 -8.21
N SER A 608 32.62 -10.18 -7.10
CA SER A 608 33.50 -10.18 -5.92
C SER A 608 34.04 -11.57 -5.63
N SER A 609 35.15 -11.68 -4.89
CA SER A 609 35.66 -13.00 -4.48
C SER A 609 36.30 -13.02 -3.10
N ASP A 610 36.06 -14.12 -2.39
CA ASP A 610 36.72 -14.48 -1.14
C ASP A 610 37.73 -15.61 -1.37
N ILE A 611 38.98 -15.40 -0.97
CA ILE A 611 40.04 -16.41 -1.04
C ILE A 611 40.28 -16.93 0.37
N ARG A 612 39.91 -18.18 0.62
CA ARG A 612 40.11 -18.84 1.91
C ARG A 612 41.38 -19.67 1.89
N ILE A 613 42.42 -19.21 2.59
CA ILE A 613 43.74 -19.83 2.67
C ILE A 613 43.84 -20.56 4.02
N ARG A 614 44.10 -21.87 3.99
CA ARG A 614 44.20 -22.72 5.17
C ARG A 614 45.61 -23.28 5.33
N CYS A 615 46.16 -23.14 6.54
CA CYS A 615 47.36 -23.83 6.95
C CYS A 615 47.01 -25.31 7.25
N LYS A 616 47.73 -26.26 6.65
CA LYS A 616 47.43 -27.71 6.72
C LYS A 616 48.51 -28.48 7.49
N GLN A 617 49.07 -27.84 8.51
CA GLN A 617 50.10 -28.43 9.36
C GLN A 617 50.08 -27.82 10.77
N SER A 618 50.95 -28.36 11.63
CA SER A 618 51.06 -28.05 13.06
C SER A 618 51.92 -26.82 13.39
N SER A 619 52.68 -26.28 12.43
CA SER A 619 53.33 -24.96 12.58
C SER A 619 52.53 -23.88 11.86
N ARG A 620 52.83 -22.61 12.15
CA ARG A 620 52.23 -21.46 11.46
C ARG A 620 52.71 -21.42 10.01
N CYS A 621 51.88 -20.92 9.11
CA CYS A 621 52.19 -20.83 7.68
C CYS A 621 52.43 -19.38 7.26
N ALA A 622 53.57 -19.11 6.63
CA ALA A 622 53.83 -17.86 5.90
C ALA A 622 53.31 -18.01 4.47
N VAL A 623 52.66 -16.98 3.93
CA VAL A 623 52.07 -17.02 2.59
C VAL A 623 52.50 -15.81 1.79
N TYR A 624 53.15 -16.08 0.66
CA TYR A 624 53.55 -15.10 -0.34
C TYR A 624 52.59 -15.12 -1.53
N PHE A 625 52.10 -13.95 -1.91
CA PHE A 625 51.31 -13.75 -3.12
C PHE A 625 52.27 -13.52 -4.29
N ASP A 626 52.26 -14.44 -5.26
CA ASP A 626 52.89 -14.24 -6.57
C ASP A 626 51.79 -14.18 -7.62
N CYS A 627 51.23 -12.98 -7.79
CA CYS A 627 50.05 -12.76 -8.62
C CYS A 627 50.38 -12.04 -9.92
N SER A 628 49.54 -12.24 -10.94
CA SER A 628 49.66 -11.54 -12.23
C SER A 628 48.31 -11.30 -12.88
N ALA A 629 48.15 -10.11 -13.46
CA ALA A 629 46.95 -9.71 -14.19
C ALA A 629 46.81 -10.50 -15.50
N GLN A 630 45.57 -10.83 -15.86
CA GLN A 630 45.28 -11.69 -17.00
C GLN A 630 45.54 -11.04 -18.37
N GLU A 631 45.40 -9.73 -18.47
CA GLU A 631 45.50 -9.02 -19.76
C GLU A 631 46.93 -8.69 -20.16
N ASP A 632 47.74 -8.19 -19.22
CA ASP A 632 49.10 -7.67 -19.51
C ASP A 632 50.22 -8.41 -18.75
N GLY A 633 49.87 -9.37 -17.89
CA GLY A 633 50.84 -10.14 -17.10
C GLY A 633 51.51 -9.33 -15.99
N ARG A 634 51.05 -8.10 -15.70
CA ARG A 634 51.62 -7.25 -14.64
C ARG A 634 51.60 -7.99 -13.31
N LEU A 635 52.73 -7.93 -12.61
CA LEU A 635 52.96 -8.65 -11.37
C LEU A 635 52.44 -7.87 -10.16
N PHE A 636 51.86 -8.59 -9.21
CA PHE A 636 51.39 -8.11 -7.92
C PHE A 636 51.93 -9.08 -6.87
N ARG A 637 52.92 -8.62 -6.09
CA ARG A 637 53.72 -9.48 -5.22
C ARG A 637 53.80 -8.92 -3.82
N GLY A 638 53.75 -9.80 -2.83
CA GLY A 638 53.92 -9.41 -1.43
C GLY A 638 53.44 -10.46 -0.46
N TRP A 639 53.56 -10.17 0.83
CA TRP A 639 53.34 -11.14 1.91
C TRP A 639 52.01 -10.90 2.61
N LEU A 640 51.40 -11.98 3.09
CA LEU A 640 50.37 -11.88 4.10
C LEU A 640 51.01 -11.29 5.38
N PRO A 641 50.47 -10.19 5.96
CA PRO A 641 51.15 -9.45 7.03
C PRO A 641 51.23 -10.22 8.35
N ALA A 642 50.36 -11.20 8.57
CA ALA A 642 50.36 -12.04 9.76
C ALA A 642 50.35 -13.52 9.37
N LEU A 643 51.19 -14.32 10.01
CA LEU A 643 51.23 -15.77 9.80
C LEU A 643 49.87 -16.40 10.07
N ILE A 644 49.48 -17.38 9.24
CA ILE A 644 48.27 -18.16 9.49
C ILE A 644 48.57 -19.13 10.64
N PRO A 645 47.77 -19.15 11.72
CA PRO A 645 47.94 -20.11 12.81
C PRO A 645 47.95 -21.55 12.31
N ALA A 646 48.60 -22.45 13.05
CA ALA A 646 48.58 -23.89 12.79
C ALA A 646 47.13 -24.39 12.65
N TRP A 647 46.85 -25.15 11.58
CA TRP A 647 45.51 -25.60 11.17
C TRP A 647 44.46 -24.50 10.91
N GLY A 648 44.84 -23.23 11.07
CA GLY A 648 44.00 -22.05 10.94
C GLY A 648 43.71 -21.67 9.50
N THR A 649 42.77 -20.74 9.33
CA THR A 649 42.35 -20.23 8.02
C THR A 649 42.31 -18.71 8.04
N ARG A 650 42.75 -18.09 6.95
CA ARG A 650 42.63 -16.66 6.68
C ARG A 650 41.78 -16.46 5.44
N THR A 651 40.85 -15.51 5.47
CA THR A 651 40.12 -15.04 4.29
C THR A 651 40.79 -13.76 3.79
N VAL A 652 40.91 -13.64 2.46
CA VAL A 652 41.52 -12.50 1.77
C VAL A 652 40.60 -12.09 0.63
N VAL A 653 40.34 -10.79 0.52
CA VAL A 653 39.54 -10.19 -0.57
C VAL A 653 40.41 -9.34 -1.50
N ALA A 654 39.82 -8.77 -2.56
CA ALA A 654 40.58 -7.98 -3.54
C ALA A 654 41.33 -6.80 -2.91
N SER A 655 40.68 -6.03 -2.03
CA SER A 655 41.30 -4.88 -1.34
C SER A 655 42.45 -5.27 -0.40
N ASP A 656 42.39 -6.48 0.17
CA ASP A 656 43.50 -7.04 0.96
C ASP A 656 44.70 -7.34 0.06
N ILE A 657 44.49 -7.94 -1.12
CA ILE A 657 45.59 -8.21 -2.07
C ILE A 657 46.25 -6.91 -2.50
N ILE A 658 45.47 -5.88 -2.83
CA ILE A 658 46.00 -4.56 -3.19
C ILE A 658 46.91 -4.06 -2.08
N ARG A 659 46.42 -4.07 -0.84
CA ARG A 659 47.19 -3.65 0.34
C ARG A 659 48.48 -4.45 0.53
N TYR A 660 48.41 -5.78 0.39
CA TYR A 660 49.54 -6.68 0.63
C TYR A 660 50.53 -6.74 -0.53
N THR A 661 50.20 -6.17 -1.69
CA THR A 661 51.04 -6.19 -2.89
C THR A 661 51.49 -4.80 -3.36
N GLY A 662 51.55 -3.83 -2.44
CA GLY A 662 52.10 -2.49 -2.70
C GLY A 662 51.08 -1.41 -3.07
N GLY A 663 49.80 -1.60 -2.74
CA GLY A 663 48.75 -0.57 -2.83
C GLY A 663 48.20 -0.30 -4.24
N LEU A 664 48.69 -1.00 -5.26
CA LEU A 664 48.31 -0.76 -6.65
C LEU A 664 47.08 -1.60 -7.05
N SER A 665 46.02 -0.93 -7.49
CA SER A 665 44.83 -1.59 -8.08
C SER A 665 45.15 -2.21 -9.44
N TRP A 666 44.48 -3.31 -9.78
CA TRP A 666 44.49 -3.90 -11.13
C TRP A 666 43.18 -3.69 -11.89
N SER A 667 42.38 -2.71 -11.46
CA SER A 667 41.19 -2.28 -12.18
C SER A 667 41.49 -2.04 -13.67
N GLY A 668 40.65 -2.63 -14.54
CA GLY A 668 40.84 -2.55 -16.00
C GLY A 668 41.96 -3.42 -16.58
N LYS A 669 42.53 -4.37 -15.83
CA LYS A 669 43.56 -5.33 -16.31
C LYS A 669 43.08 -6.79 -16.31
N GLY A 670 41.77 -6.98 -16.39
CA GLY A 670 41.12 -8.28 -16.24
C GLY A 670 41.18 -8.82 -14.81
N ARG A 671 41.12 -10.15 -14.66
CA ARG A 671 41.18 -10.80 -13.33
C ARG A 671 42.62 -11.11 -12.95
N LEU A 672 42.86 -11.34 -11.68
CA LEU A 672 44.16 -11.74 -11.14
C LEU A 672 44.25 -13.27 -11.06
N GLY A 673 45.43 -13.81 -11.38
CA GLY A 673 45.79 -15.19 -11.10
C GLY A 673 47.00 -15.23 -10.16
N CYS A 674 46.84 -15.88 -9.02
CA CYS A 674 47.84 -15.94 -7.96
C CYS A 674 48.38 -17.36 -7.79
N LEU A 675 49.70 -17.47 -7.73
CA LEU A 675 50.38 -18.61 -7.12
C LEU A 675 50.70 -18.23 -5.67
N LEU A 676 49.96 -18.80 -4.74
CA LEU A 676 50.22 -18.65 -3.32
C LEU A 676 51.37 -19.58 -2.94
N ARG A 677 52.51 -19.01 -2.58
CA ARG A 677 53.74 -19.75 -2.23
C ARG A 677 53.91 -19.80 -0.72
N SER A 678 54.37 -20.93 -0.23
CA SER A 678 54.67 -21.15 1.19
C SER A 678 55.72 -22.24 1.32
N LYS A 679 56.65 -22.11 2.29
CA LYS A 679 57.52 -23.21 2.70
C LYS A 679 56.65 -24.33 3.32
N GLU A 680 55.51 -23.96 3.92
CA GLU A 680 54.56 -24.83 4.61
C GLU A 680 53.47 -25.44 3.70
N ARG A 681 52.79 -26.48 4.19
CA ARG A 681 51.62 -27.06 3.50
C ARG A 681 50.41 -26.16 3.67
N ILE A 682 50.01 -25.49 2.59
CA ILE A 682 48.80 -24.67 2.53
C ILE A 682 47.76 -25.26 1.58
N GLY A 683 46.51 -24.80 1.72
CA GLY A 683 45.45 -24.98 0.73
C GLY A 683 44.69 -23.67 0.55
N ALA A 684 44.06 -23.48 -0.60
CA ALA A 684 43.25 -22.31 -0.88
C ALA A 684 41.97 -22.69 -1.61
N GLN A 685 40.90 -21.92 -1.37
CA GLN A 685 39.68 -21.96 -2.15
C GLN A 685 39.27 -20.55 -2.54
N VAL A 686 38.85 -20.38 -3.78
CA VAL A 686 38.32 -19.11 -4.31
C VAL A 686 36.82 -19.24 -4.48
N TRP A 687 36.07 -18.41 -3.75
CA TRP A 687 34.63 -18.27 -3.90
C TRP A 687 34.36 -16.97 -4.64
N THR A 688 33.67 -17.02 -5.77
CA THR A 688 33.34 -15.84 -6.57
C THR A 688 31.84 -15.64 -6.59
N ARG A 689 31.37 -14.44 -6.23
CA ARG A 689 29.99 -14.03 -6.40
C ARG A 689 29.88 -13.21 -7.68
N SER A 690 29.05 -13.69 -8.63
CA SER A 690 28.77 -12.92 -9.83
C SER A 690 27.81 -11.77 -9.52
N GLY A 691 27.88 -10.66 -10.26
CA GLY A 691 26.95 -9.52 -10.13
C GLY A 691 25.46 -9.88 -10.14
N ASP A 692 25.10 -11.05 -10.67
CA ASP A 692 23.73 -11.62 -10.67
C ASP A 692 23.38 -12.40 -9.37
N GLY A 693 24.24 -12.37 -8.34
CA GLY A 693 24.04 -12.98 -7.02
C GLY A 693 24.50 -14.43 -6.84
N VAL A 694 24.90 -15.13 -7.92
CA VAL A 694 25.30 -16.55 -7.88
C VAL A 694 26.71 -16.75 -7.32
N LEU A 695 26.85 -17.65 -6.33
CA LEU A 695 28.13 -18.00 -5.70
C LEU A 695 28.74 -19.26 -6.34
N VAL A 696 30.00 -19.18 -6.74
CA VAL A 696 30.71 -20.25 -7.49
C VAL A 696 32.05 -20.55 -6.84
N ASN A 697 32.36 -21.83 -6.65
CA ASN A 697 33.70 -22.26 -6.28
C ASN A 697 34.59 -22.28 -7.53
N ASN A 698 35.52 -21.33 -7.61
CA ASN A 698 36.37 -21.14 -8.79
C ASN A 698 37.79 -21.73 -8.61
N SER A 699 37.95 -22.68 -7.68
CA SER A 699 39.26 -23.24 -7.32
C SER A 699 39.75 -24.34 -8.27
N ALA A 700 38.85 -24.97 -9.03
CA ALA A 700 39.18 -26.07 -9.92
C ALA A 700 39.91 -25.57 -11.18
N LEU A 701 40.89 -26.35 -11.64
CA LEU A 701 41.68 -26.10 -12.84
C LEU A 701 42.32 -27.42 -13.33
N LEU A 702 42.55 -27.49 -14.64
CA LEU A 702 43.34 -28.54 -15.29
C LEU A 702 44.78 -28.04 -15.42
N LYS A 703 45.75 -28.77 -14.86
CA LYS A 703 47.18 -28.49 -15.03
C LYS A 703 47.71 -29.26 -16.23
N SER A 704 48.47 -28.60 -17.09
CA SER A 704 49.20 -29.31 -18.14
C SER A 704 50.22 -30.27 -17.53
N ALA A 705 50.40 -31.43 -18.15
CA ALA A 705 51.45 -32.38 -17.85
C ALA A 705 52.32 -32.60 -19.09
N LEU A 706 53.58 -32.96 -18.88
CA LEU A 706 54.45 -33.32 -20.00
C LEU A 706 53.94 -34.62 -20.63
N ASP A 707 53.57 -34.56 -21.90
CA ASP A 707 53.28 -35.73 -22.71
C ASP A 707 54.59 -36.34 -23.20
N SER A 708 54.86 -37.57 -22.79
CA SER A 708 56.09 -38.29 -23.11
C SER A 708 56.26 -38.58 -24.61
N GLU A 709 55.16 -38.64 -25.37
CA GLU A 709 55.22 -38.96 -26.81
C GLU A 709 55.53 -37.72 -27.66
N SER A 710 54.87 -36.60 -27.38
CA SER A 710 55.06 -35.37 -28.16
C SER A 710 56.13 -34.43 -27.60
N GLY A 711 56.58 -34.65 -26.36
CA GLY A 711 57.48 -33.74 -25.64
C GLY A 711 56.87 -32.39 -25.32
N LYS A 712 55.55 -32.22 -25.48
CA LYS A 712 54.81 -30.99 -25.23
C LYS A 712 54.02 -31.07 -23.93
N GLN A 713 53.66 -29.92 -23.39
CA GLN A 713 52.71 -29.82 -22.30
C GLN A 713 51.29 -30.06 -22.82
N ARG A 714 50.54 -30.94 -22.17
CA ARG A 714 49.23 -31.46 -22.57
C ARG A 714 48.20 -31.32 -21.44
N ALA A 715 46.99 -30.87 -21.75
CA ALA A 715 45.86 -30.90 -20.82
C ALA A 715 44.58 -31.35 -21.53
N ASP A 716 43.83 -32.25 -20.89
CA ASP A 716 42.61 -32.84 -21.43
C ASP A 716 41.37 -32.18 -20.90
N ILE A 717 40.42 -31.90 -21.79
CA ILE A 717 39.08 -31.41 -21.51
C ILE A 717 38.10 -32.47 -21.99
N GLU A 718 37.45 -33.15 -21.05
CA GLU A 718 36.60 -34.30 -21.37
C GLU A 718 35.29 -33.93 -22.07
N SER A 719 34.79 -32.71 -21.86
CA SER A 719 33.54 -32.27 -22.49
C SER A 719 33.44 -30.76 -22.59
N ILE A 720 32.94 -30.30 -23.74
CA ILE A 720 32.57 -28.92 -24.01
C ILE A 720 31.15 -28.89 -24.59
N PRO A 721 30.19 -28.19 -23.96
CA PRO A 721 28.86 -27.97 -24.51
C PRO A 721 28.88 -27.33 -25.91
N SER A 722 27.88 -27.65 -26.73
CA SER A 722 27.70 -27.17 -28.10
C SER A 722 27.56 -25.65 -28.18
N PRO A 723 28.12 -25.00 -29.22
CA PRO A 723 27.90 -23.57 -29.44
C PRO A 723 26.43 -23.22 -29.70
N ASP A 724 25.63 -24.20 -30.15
CA ASP A 724 24.21 -24.05 -30.47
C ASP A 724 23.29 -24.26 -29.26
N GLY A 725 23.83 -24.79 -28.15
CA GLY A 725 23.12 -24.97 -26.88
C GLY A 725 22.90 -23.67 -26.11
N ASN A 726 22.13 -23.77 -25.03
CA ASN A 726 21.89 -22.64 -24.11
C ASN A 726 23.08 -22.41 -23.18
N GLU A 727 23.89 -23.43 -22.94
CA GLU A 727 25.11 -23.36 -22.15
C GLU A 727 26.25 -22.70 -22.94
N LYS A 728 26.89 -21.68 -22.37
CA LYS A 728 28.04 -21.01 -22.99
C LYS A 728 29.30 -21.26 -22.17
N THR A 729 30.29 -21.89 -22.78
CA THR A 729 31.57 -22.22 -22.14
C THR A 729 32.67 -21.25 -22.58
N ASN A 730 33.42 -20.77 -21.59
CA ASN A 730 34.61 -19.96 -21.76
C ASN A 730 35.82 -20.75 -21.24
N LEU A 731 36.68 -21.18 -22.16
CA LEU A 731 37.97 -21.77 -21.83
C LEU A 731 38.96 -20.65 -21.49
N ARG A 732 39.59 -20.75 -20.31
CA ARG A 732 40.59 -19.79 -19.84
C ARG A 732 41.94 -20.48 -19.75
N ILE A 733 42.81 -20.22 -20.72
CA ILE A 733 44.13 -20.87 -20.82
C ILE A 733 45.18 -19.88 -20.32
N ARG A 734 45.74 -20.15 -19.14
CA ARG A 734 46.80 -19.32 -18.53
C ARG A 734 48.17 -19.89 -18.85
N CYS A 735 49.05 -19.08 -19.42
CA CYS A 735 50.44 -19.48 -19.65
C CYS A 735 51.27 -19.35 -18.36
N LEU A 736 52.00 -20.40 -18.01
CA LEU A 736 52.90 -20.48 -16.85
C LEU A 736 54.35 -20.76 -17.26
N ALA A 737 54.75 -20.24 -18.43
CA ALA A 737 56.12 -20.36 -18.91
C ALA A 737 57.14 -19.77 -17.92
N PRO A 738 58.37 -20.31 -17.88
CA PRO A 738 59.50 -19.72 -17.15
C PRO A 738 59.79 -18.27 -17.55
N GLU A 739 60.65 -17.60 -16.79
CA GLU A 739 61.02 -16.22 -17.07
C GLU A 739 61.59 -16.06 -18.48
N TYR A 740 61.17 -15.01 -19.18
CA TYR A 740 61.50 -14.71 -20.59
C TYR A 740 60.95 -15.67 -21.65
N GLU A 741 60.20 -16.71 -21.26
CA GLU A 741 59.55 -17.64 -22.18
C GLU A 741 58.04 -17.37 -22.33
N HIS A 742 57.42 -17.96 -23.35
CA HIS A 742 55.98 -17.88 -23.61
C HIS A 742 55.43 -19.27 -23.94
N CYS A 743 54.10 -19.38 -23.93
CA CYS A 743 53.43 -20.55 -24.47
C CYS A 743 53.27 -20.31 -25.97
N THR A 744 54.13 -20.93 -26.77
CA THR A 744 54.11 -20.84 -28.23
C THR A 744 53.69 -22.17 -28.84
N ARG A 745 53.24 -22.11 -30.10
CA ARG A 745 52.67 -23.29 -30.81
C ARG A 745 51.54 -23.94 -30.01
N THR A 746 50.75 -23.11 -29.32
CA THR A 746 49.59 -23.58 -28.56
C THR A 746 48.50 -23.99 -29.56
N ALA A 747 48.02 -25.22 -29.44
CA ALA A 747 47.04 -25.81 -30.34
C ALA A 747 45.99 -26.59 -29.54
N ILE A 748 44.81 -26.73 -30.13
CA ILE A 748 43.72 -27.53 -29.59
C ILE A 748 43.31 -28.60 -30.61
N SER A 749 43.26 -29.84 -30.18
CA SER A 749 42.86 -31.00 -30.98
C SER A 749 41.60 -31.59 -30.34
N CYS A 750 40.47 -31.46 -31.02
CA CYS A 750 39.17 -31.87 -30.49
C CYS A 750 38.63 -33.09 -31.22
N TYR A 751 37.99 -33.99 -30.47
CA TYR A 751 37.42 -35.23 -30.96
C TYR A 751 35.91 -35.22 -30.73
N THR A 752 35.15 -35.49 -31.78
CA THR A 752 33.72 -35.81 -31.64
C THR A 752 33.52 -37.14 -30.91
N ASP A 753 32.32 -37.43 -30.42
CA ASP A 753 31.98 -38.74 -29.83
C ASP A 753 32.26 -39.94 -30.77
N ALA A 754 32.23 -39.72 -32.08
CA ALA A 754 32.58 -40.74 -33.09
C ALA A 754 34.11 -40.90 -33.30
N GLY A 755 34.94 -40.14 -32.58
CA GLY A 755 36.40 -40.15 -32.68
C GLY A 755 36.98 -39.32 -33.83
N THR A 756 36.16 -38.55 -34.57
CA THR A 756 36.65 -37.68 -35.64
C THR A 756 37.45 -36.49 -35.06
N LEU A 757 38.70 -36.33 -35.52
CA LEU A 757 39.62 -35.27 -35.09
C LEU A 757 39.40 -33.96 -35.86
N HIS A 758 39.36 -32.85 -35.13
CA HIS A 758 39.33 -31.48 -35.62
C HIS A 758 40.37 -30.63 -34.88
N GLU A 759 41.25 -29.94 -35.61
CA GLU A 759 42.37 -29.21 -35.01
C GLU A 759 42.27 -27.70 -35.25
N GLY A 760 42.73 -26.93 -34.25
CA GLY A 760 42.79 -25.48 -34.28
C GLY A 760 44.08 -24.93 -33.67
N GLN A 761 44.58 -23.82 -34.19
CA GLN A 761 45.83 -23.19 -33.72
C GLN A 761 45.53 -21.92 -32.91
N LEU A 762 45.97 -21.88 -31.65
CA LEU A 762 45.78 -20.74 -30.75
C LEU A 762 46.95 -19.75 -30.80
N GLY A 763 48.12 -20.19 -31.25
CA GLY A 763 49.28 -19.33 -31.44
C GLY A 763 50.06 -19.08 -30.16
N ARG A 764 50.54 -17.84 -29.96
CA ARG A 764 51.32 -17.42 -28.79
C ARG A 764 50.40 -16.89 -27.70
N ILE A 765 50.59 -17.37 -26.47
CA ILE A 765 49.99 -16.81 -25.25
C ILE A 765 51.15 -16.26 -24.42
N ASP A 766 51.08 -14.96 -24.14
CA ASP A 766 52.13 -14.29 -23.39
C ASP A 766 52.20 -14.81 -21.95
N ARG A 767 53.38 -14.72 -21.35
CA ARG A 767 53.66 -15.29 -20.04
C ARG A 767 52.72 -14.67 -19.00
N LEU A 768 52.13 -15.52 -18.15
CA LEU A 768 51.21 -15.13 -17.07
C LEU A 768 49.90 -14.47 -17.52
N THR A 769 49.69 -14.29 -18.83
CA THR A 769 48.42 -13.84 -19.41
C THR A 769 47.45 -15.00 -19.61
N VAL A 770 46.18 -14.69 -19.88
CA VAL A 770 45.14 -15.68 -20.16
C VAL A 770 44.54 -15.48 -21.53
N ARG A 771 44.50 -16.56 -22.33
CA ARG A 771 43.69 -16.62 -23.55
C ARG A 771 42.30 -17.12 -23.20
N HIS A 772 41.29 -16.30 -23.52
CA HIS A 772 39.88 -16.67 -23.45
C HIS A 772 39.42 -17.23 -24.78
N ILE A 773 38.65 -18.31 -24.76
CA ILE A 773 38.03 -18.90 -25.96
C ILE A 773 36.60 -19.27 -25.61
N GLN A 774 35.64 -18.63 -26.30
CA GLN A 774 34.23 -18.98 -26.19
C GLN A 774 33.93 -20.19 -27.09
N THR A 775 32.90 -20.97 -26.77
CA THR A 775 32.48 -22.12 -27.59
C THR A 775 32.27 -21.78 -29.09
N SER A 776 31.76 -20.59 -29.41
CA SER A 776 31.58 -20.12 -30.78
C SER A 776 32.89 -19.84 -31.51
N GLU A 777 33.88 -19.27 -30.80
CA GLU A 777 35.24 -19.07 -31.31
C GLU A 777 35.92 -20.43 -31.50
N LEU A 778 35.80 -21.34 -30.53
CA LEU A 778 36.35 -22.68 -30.64
C LEU A 778 35.83 -23.41 -31.88
N SER A 779 34.52 -23.36 -32.12
CA SER A 779 33.92 -23.95 -33.32
C SER A 779 34.50 -23.39 -34.62
N SER A 780 34.74 -22.09 -34.66
CA SER A 780 35.37 -21.43 -35.81
C SER A 780 36.84 -21.86 -35.96
N LEU A 781 37.55 -22.00 -34.83
CA LEU A 781 38.96 -22.36 -34.78
C LEU A 781 39.23 -23.77 -35.30
N ILE A 782 38.38 -24.74 -34.95
CA ILE A 782 38.51 -26.13 -35.39
C ILE A 782 37.73 -26.44 -36.69
N GLY A 783 37.01 -25.45 -37.22
CA GLY A 783 36.19 -25.59 -38.42
C GLY A 783 35.04 -26.60 -38.28
N HIS A 784 34.52 -26.81 -37.07
CA HIS A 784 33.51 -27.82 -36.79
C HIS A 784 32.48 -27.33 -35.76
N ARG A 785 31.21 -27.65 -35.99
CA ARG A 785 30.11 -27.48 -35.03
C ARG A 785 29.63 -28.85 -34.56
N TRP A 786 29.48 -29.01 -33.26
CA TRP A 786 29.00 -30.23 -32.61
C TRP A 786 27.69 -29.96 -31.85
N GLN A 787 27.03 -31.02 -31.37
CA GLN A 787 25.77 -30.94 -30.63
C GLN A 787 25.96 -31.44 -29.19
N SER A 788 25.06 -31.04 -28.30
CA SER A 788 25.04 -31.47 -26.89
C SER A 788 26.40 -31.26 -26.19
N MET A 789 26.96 -32.29 -25.55
CA MET A 789 28.24 -32.28 -24.84
C MET A 789 29.36 -33.01 -25.62
N GLY A 790 29.10 -33.35 -26.89
CA GLY A 790 29.85 -34.36 -27.66
C GLY A 790 31.18 -33.91 -28.27
N LEU A 791 31.93 -33.08 -27.55
CA LEU A 791 33.27 -32.66 -27.94
C LEU A 791 34.21 -32.75 -26.75
N SER A 792 35.21 -33.64 -26.85
CA SER A 792 36.37 -33.65 -25.97
C SER A 792 37.54 -32.96 -26.69
N CYS A 793 38.42 -32.29 -25.95
CA CYS A 793 39.53 -31.57 -26.54
C CYS A 793 40.82 -31.76 -25.75
N GLU A 794 41.90 -31.78 -26.48
CA GLU A 794 43.25 -31.81 -25.96
C GLU A 794 43.96 -30.49 -26.30
N LEU A 795 44.46 -29.79 -25.29
CA LEU A 795 45.30 -28.62 -25.46
C LEU A 795 46.77 -29.01 -25.38
N ARG A 796 47.58 -28.49 -26.29
CA ARG A 796 49.04 -28.69 -26.33
C ARG A 796 49.78 -27.36 -26.40
N SER A 797 50.89 -27.23 -25.69
CA SER A 797 51.84 -26.11 -25.84
C SER A 797 53.28 -26.57 -25.58
N ASP A 798 54.26 -25.80 -26.03
CA ASP A 798 55.68 -25.97 -25.65
C ASP A 798 55.96 -25.80 -24.14
N ASN A 799 55.23 -24.92 -23.46
CA ASN A 799 55.43 -24.53 -22.06
C ASN A 799 54.23 -24.82 -21.17
N HIS A 800 54.44 -24.79 -19.85
CA HIS A 800 53.41 -25.13 -18.87
C HIS A 800 52.22 -24.16 -18.93
N PHE A 801 51.01 -24.69 -18.79
CA PHE A 801 49.79 -23.88 -18.72
C PHE A 801 48.74 -24.52 -17.82
N THR A 802 47.72 -23.75 -17.49
CA THR A 802 46.52 -24.24 -16.80
C THR A 802 45.28 -23.85 -17.58
N VAL A 803 44.24 -24.68 -17.50
CA VAL A 803 42.96 -24.43 -18.16
C VAL A 803 41.85 -24.39 -17.12
N GLN A 804 40.99 -23.37 -17.20
CA GLN A 804 39.69 -23.38 -16.53
C GLN A 804 38.57 -23.45 -17.55
N VAL A 805 37.64 -24.38 -17.36
CA VAL A 805 36.44 -24.59 -18.17
C VAL A 805 35.25 -23.99 -17.41
N MET A 806 34.87 -22.76 -17.78
CA MET A 806 33.81 -22.02 -17.10
C MET A 806 32.55 -22.01 -17.96
N THR A 807 31.46 -22.59 -17.46
CA THR A 807 30.21 -22.74 -18.22
C THR A 807 29.09 -21.95 -17.56
N ARG A 808 28.41 -21.07 -18.31
CA ARG A 808 27.20 -20.39 -17.86
C ARG A 808 25.98 -21.24 -18.29
N THR A 809 25.10 -21.59 -17.35
CA THR A 809 23.92 -22.45 -17.62
C THR A 809 22.75 -21.66 -18.23
N GLY A 810 21.93 -22.33 -19.05
CA GLY A 810 20.69 -21.76 -19.57
C GLY A 810 19.62 -21.57 -18.48
N GLY A 811 18.80 -20.51 -18.59
CA GLY A 811 17.62 -20.31 -17.73
C GLY A 811 17.85 -19.57 -16.40
N GLY A 812 18.99 -18.90 -16.22
CA GLY A 812 19.27 -18.12 -15.00
C GLY A 812 20.71 -17.65 -14.83
N GLY A 813 21.62 -17.99 -15.75
CA GLY A 813 22.96 -17.40 -15.82
C GLY A 813 23.95 -17.88 -14.76
N ALA A 814 23.66 -18.98 -14.05
CA ALA A 814 24.58 -19.52 -13.06
C ALA A 814 25.90 -19.96 -13.73
N LEU A 815 27.02 -19.50 -13.17
CA LEU A 815 28.35 -19.84 -13.64
C LEU A 815 28.84 -21.09 -12.90
N VAL A 816 29.38 -22.08 -13.61
CA VAL A 816 29.89 -23.33 -13.04
C VAL A 816 31.32 -23.54 -13.51
N ASN A 817 32.21 -23.95 -12.60
CA ASN A 817 33.57 -24.34 -12.93
C ASN A 817 33.62 -25.87 -13.15
N ASN A 818 33.70 -26.30 -14.40
CA ASN A 818 33.74 -27.72 -14.81
C ASN A 818 35.17 -28.27 -14.91
N SER A 819 36.16 -27.56 -14.36
CA SER A 819 37.58 -27.95 -14.46
C SER A 819 37.99 -29.03 -13.44
N ALA A 820 37.04 -29.84 -13.00
CA ALA A 820 37.30 -30.93 -12.07
C ALA A 820 38.15 -32.00 -12.77
N ARG A 821 39.08 -32.58 -12.01
CA ARG A 821 40.00 -33.62 -12.46
C ARG A 821 39.54 -34.98 -11.97
#